data_AF-A0A815QAJ3-F1
#
_entry.id   AF-A0A815QAJ3-F1
#
_cell.length_a   1.000
_cell.length_b   1.000
_cell.length_c   1.000
_cell.angle_alpha   90.00
_cell.angle_beta   90.00
_cell.angle_gamma   90.00
#
_symmetry.space_group_name_H-M   'P 1'
#
loop_
_entity.id
_entity.type
_entity.pdbx_description
1 polymer ?
#
loop_
_entity_poly.entity_id
_entity_poly.type
_entity_poly.pdbx_seq_one_letter_code
_entity_poly.pdbx_strand_id
1 'polypeptide(L)'
;MDIVAAAADEIIETSHNQLNGDHGSYSPTFEKKLIEENRYDGYWVEAFQFDNQSVIGLIAFGLNSEEINFYQNPSITTQSGNRTLIQKFNGPVAMDQADITGDGLNDILICFQYGNTMLDSDPEGGKIVWLENPGRNVDKDLWKMHYVGRSTAMHRFKVGHFTQTKRWEILGLPIASKPYDLVSAVPILLFRQPDDLLNATEWPFEIIDQDFFHLIHDATRFNNDQLDSLLVASREGINWFYFNQNLNKWMIENIGHGEQEQKQQTTYYGSGGIDFGRVGNDSFAYLAAIEPFHGNVIAVYIKSMDNSLKNIYWNRYILDIYGYPNEYGEGSAHHLVCADFDKDGDYEFLVALRGPSPNQGVFLYKAIDLSRGLFAKWKVSEDSAARIAVADFDYDGLLDFATISYSVPGYYIAKNPSINIFYNRFAQKKLQAINEIQVVKQNNDLLFKVPRSNKASQYQTLPFITIDGITLSLEILPPYSSRHVDNTTYIKVLSGRIIWTDSSKKSYQPVNHSRTFLFKPRTAASLEIHSDNDRIATGSEGALLIVFETRDKSNNIHRIEDIQKILIENSLPEYSPQDARKLTFQFIRYDQYDSAQQFKGLEFYNMKGFRIKFADNDEQLCYMQMWAAGQGVNAGVHNHAKDFFCETHVCLINGSGQGGIHYLNDSKEDYDPLTTPDSVFEKLIVPSFYEQGPLWEIDAQNKPVLRNDSTVVYPWHKWQAGIDRSFNQSYDVWIVFEFNSQLSTLPS
;
A
#
# COMPACT_ATOMS: atom_id res chain seq x y z
N MET A 1 56.41 5.28 -1.12
CA MET A 1 55.23 4.59 -1.67
C MET A 1 54.49 3.76 -0.63
N ASP A 2 54.91 3.70 0.64
CA ASP A 2 54.18 2.93 1.68
C ASP A 2 53.71 3.74 2.91
N ILE A 3 53.67 5.08 2.82
CA ILE A 3 53.22 5.95 3.94
C ILE A 3 51.95 6.75 3.59
N VAL A 4 51.51 6.73 2.32
CA VAL A 4 50.29 7.44 1.86
C VAL A 4 49.06 6.53 1.85
N ALA A 5 49.23 5.20 1.91
CA ALA A 5 48.12 4.25 1.97
C ALA A 5 47.52 4.14 3.39
N ALA A 6 48.36 4.17 4.44
CA ALA A 6 47.87 4.03 5.83
C ALA A 6 47.13 5.27 6.34
N ALA A 7 47.43 6.47 5.82
CA ALA A 7 46.74 7.70 6.19
C ALA A 7 45.40 7.91 5.47
N ALA A 8 45.12 7.16 4.40
CA ALA A 8 43.84 7.18 3.71
C ALA A 8 42.80 6.29 4.44
N ASP A 9 43.23 5.16 5.01
CA ASP A 9 42.34 4.27 5.77
C ASP A 9 41.92 4.86 7.13
N GLU A 10 42.80 5.63 7.80
CA GLU A 10 42.48 6.25 9.10
C GLU A 10 41.54 7.48 8.99
N ILE A 11 41.49 8.13 7.82
CA ILE A 11 40.58 9.26 7.55
C ILE A 11 39.18 8.75 7.16
N ILE A 12 39.07 7.55 6.58
CA ILE A 12 37.79 6.91 6.26
C ILE A 12 37.11 6.38 7.54
N GLU A 13 37.87 5.85 8.51
CA GLU A 13 37.30 5.37 9.79
C GLU A 13 36.89 6.50 10.75
N THR A 14 37.54 7.66 10.71
CA THR A 14 37.20 8.78 11.62
C THR A 14 36.07 9.68 11.10
N SER A 15 35.83 9.74 9.79
CA SER A 15 34.64 10.42 9.23
C SER A 15 33.33 9.67 9.47
N HIS A 16 33.37 8.38 9.82
CA HIS A 16 32.18 7.61 10.17
C HIS A 16 31.58 7.95 11.55
N ASN A 17 32.32 8.64 12.43
CA ASN A 17 31.89 8.86 13.81
C ASN A 17 31.53 10.32 14.19
N GLN A 18 31.61 11.29 13.27
CA GLN A 18 31.33 12.71 13.57
C GLN A 18 30.22 13.38 12.75
N LEU A 19 29.36 12.59 12.08
CA LEU A 19 28.11 13.07 11.47
C LEU A 19 26.85 12.45 12.13
N ASN A 20 26.94 12.10 13.41
CA ASN A 20 25.78 11.68 14.21
C ASN A 20 24.97 12.89 14.70
N GLY A 21 24.39 13.62 13.75
CA GLY A 21 23.15 14.34 13.97
C GLY A 21 22.02 13.48 13.39
N ASP A 22 21.42 12.64 14.23
CA ASP A 22 20.10 11.97 14.13
C ASP A 22 19.53 11.47 12.78
N HIS A 23 20.35 11.27 11.74
CA HIS A 23 19.98 10.47 10.57
C HIS A 23 20.58 9.08 10.72
N GLY A 24 19.86 8.19 11.42
CA GLY A 24 20.25 6.79 11.58
C GLY A 24 20.51 6.11 10.23
N SER A 25 21.78 5.88 9.92
CA SER A 25 22.27 5.14 8.75
C SER A 25 21.86 3.67 8.83
N TYR A 26 20.63 3.35 8.43
CA TYR A 26 20.23 1.98 8.14
C TYR A 26 20.63 1.66 6.69
N SER A 27 21.54 0.70 6.49
CA SER A 27 21.83 0.20 5.14
C SER A 27 20.58 -0.50 4.58
N PRO A 28 20.21 -0.25 3.31
CA PRO A 28 19.07 -0.90 2.70
C PRO A 28 19.26 -2.41 2.66
N THR A 29 18.23 -3.16 3.06
CA THR A 29 18.23 -4.62 3.00
C THR A 29 16.99 -5.12 2.30
N PHE A 30 17.18 -5.93 1.27
CA PHE A 30 16.10 -6.59 0.54
C PHE A 30 16.27 -8.11 0.58
N GLU A 31 15.19 -8.81 0.85
CA GLU A 31 15.16 -10.27 0.89
C GLU A 31 14.83 -10.82 -0.51
N LYS A 32 15.80 -11.53 -1.12
CA LYS A 32 15.63 -12.12 -2.44
C LYS A 32 14.73 -13.35 -2.40
N LYS A 33 13.75 -13.39 -3.30
CA LYS A 33 12.91 -14.54 -3.63
C LYS A 33 13.03 -14.86 -5.12
N LEU A 34 13.52 -16.07 -5.42
CA LEU A 34 13.54 -16.60 -6.78
C LEU A 34 12.12 -16.98 -7.24
N ILE A 35 11.71 -16.50 -8.42
CA ILE A 35 10.41 -16.78 -9.04
C ILE A 35 10.54 -17.81 -10.15
N GLU A 36 11.52 -17.63 -11.05
CA GLU A 36 11.86 -18.58 -12.11
C GLU A 36 13.36 -18.51 -12.40
N GLU A 37 14.00 -19.65 -12.59
CA GLU A 37 15.42 -19.77 -12.96
C GLU A 37 15.59 -20.46 -14.31
N ASN A 38 16.81 -20.41 -14.85
CA ASN A 38 17.20 -21.10 -16.08
C ASN A 38 16.32 -20.77 -17.28
N ARG A 39 15.86 -19.51 -17.35
CA ARG A 39 15.12 -19.02 -18.50
C ARG A 39 16.01 -19.04 -19.74
N TYR A 40 15.39 -19.28 -20.89
CA TYR A 40 16.07 -19.20 -22.18
C TYR A 40 16.60 -17.77 -22.45
N ASP A 41 15.83 -16.76 -22.06
CA ASP A 41 16.12 -15.35 -22.26
C ASP A 41 15.46 -14.47 -21.17
N GLY A 42 15.61 -13.14 -21.29
CA GLY A 42 14.90 -12.19 -20.43
C GLY A 42 15.09 -10.73 -20.85
N TYR A 43 14.00 -9.95 -20.76
CA TYR A 43 14.01 -8.54 -21.15
C TYR A 43 13.01 -7.68 -20.35
N TRP A 44 11.76 -8.11 -20.23
CA TRP A 44 10.70 -7.33 -19.58
C TRP A 44 10.18 -8.01 -18.33
N VAL A 45 9.97 -7.21 -17.28
CA VAL A 45 9.20 -7.56 -16.09
C VAL A 45 8.35 -6.35 -15.71
N GLU A 46 7.09 -6.60 -15.37
CA GLU A 46 6.12 -5.57 -14.99
C GLU A 46 5.30 -6.05 -13.80
N ALA A 47 5.00 -5.15 -12.86
CA ALA A 47 4.02 -5.42 -11.80
C ALA A 47 2.63 -5.36 -12.44
N PHE A 48 1.86 -6.44 -12.32
CA PHE A 48 0.56 -6.53 -12.98
C PHE A 48 -0.56 -6.66 -11.94
N GLN A 49 -1.44 -5.68 -11.91
CA GLN A 49 -2.63 -5.71 -11.08
C GLN A 49 -3.75 -6.41 -11.84
N PHE A 50 -4.08 -7.64 -11.46
CA PHE A 50 -5.03 -8.46 -12.21
C PHE A 50 -6.46 -7.89 -12.21
N ASP A 51 -6.87 -7.34 -11.07
CA ASP A 51 -8.17 -6.71 -10.84
C ASP A 51 -8.05 -5.54 -9.87
N ASN A 52 -9.08 -4.70 -9.81
CA ASN A 52 -9.17 -3.59 -8.87
C ASN A 52 -9.21 -4.02 -7.38
N GLN A 53 -9.17 -5.34 -7.07
CA GLN A 53 -9.28 -5.91 -5.72
C GLN A 53 -7.94 -6.43 -5.15
N SER A 54 -6.81 -5.91 -5.64
CA SER A 54 -5.49 -5.92 -4.98
C SER A 54 -4.55 -7.09 -5.25
N VAL A 55 -4.81 -8.01 -6.19
CA VAL A 55 -3.78 -9.02 -6.51
C VAL A 55 -2.77 -8.47 -7.49
N ILE A 56 -1.59 -8.20 -6.97
CA ILE A 56 -0.41 -7.78 -7.71
C ILE A 56 0.39 -9.05 -7.97
N GLY A 57 0.58 -9.39 -9.25
CA GLY A 57 1.52 -10.41 -9.71
C GLY A 57 2.59 -9.80 -10.60
N LEU A 58 3.29 -10.64 -11.37
CA LEU A 58 4.27 -10.21 -12.34
C LEU A 58 3.90 -10.68 -13.73
N ILE A 59 4.10 -9.83 -14.74
CA ILE A 59 4.23 -10.29 -16.13
C ILE A 59 5.70 -10.25 -16.49
N ALA A 60 6.20 -11.31 -17.12
CA ALA A 60 7.59 -11.36 -17.56
C ALA A 60 7.79 -12.16 -18.85
N PHE A 61 8.73 -11.71 -19.66
CA PHE A 61 9.10 -12.32 -20.94
C PHE A 61 10.48 -11.85 -21.43
N GLY A 62 11.06 -12.58 -22.37
CA GLY A 62 12.17 -12.09 -23.19
C GLY A 62 11.77 -11.96 -24.66
N LEU A 63 12.69 -11.45 -25.49
CA LEU A 63 12.45 -11.20 -26.92
C LEU A 63 12.25 -12.48 -27.74
N ASN A 64 12.85 -13.59 -27.31
CA ASN A 64 12.89 -14.85 -28.05
C ASN A 64 12.10 -15.98 -27.38
N SER A 65 11.78 -15.92 -26.09
CA SER A 65 11.06 -17.01 -25.41
C SER A 65 9.64 -17.22 -25.93
N GLU A 66 9.15 -16.36 -26.81
CA GLU A 66 7.80 -16.22 -27.33
C GLU A 66 6.68 -16.10 -26.28
N GLU A 67 6.84 -16.65 -25.08
CA GLU A 67 5.81 -16.79 -24.08
C GLU A 67 5.71 -15.57 -23.16
N ILE A 68 4.52 -14.96 -23.14
CA ILE A 68 4.13 -13.95 -22.16
C ILE A 68 3.49 -14.66 -20.99
N ASN A 69 4.07 -14.56 -19.80
CA ASN A 69 3.62 -15.31 -18.63
C ASN A 69 3.23 -14.38 -17.50
N PHE A 70 2.10 -14.67 -16.87
CA PHE A 70 1.72 -14.13 -15.57
C PHE A 70 2.25 -15.05 -14.46
N TYR A 71 2.94 -14.48 -13.49
CA TYR A 71 3.41 -15.16 -12.30
C TYR A 71 2.60 -14.63 -11.14
N GLN A 72 1.79 -15.50 -10.55
CA GLN A 72 1.06 -15.12 -9.35
C GLN A 72 2.04 -14.94 -8.20
N ASN A 73 1.75 -13.93 -7.38
CA ASN A 73 2.60 -13.55 -6.27
C ASN A 73 2.67 -14.66 -5.20
N PRO A 74 3.89 -15.12 -4.84
CA PRO A 74 4.07 -16.23 -3.91
C PRO A 74 3.63 -15.91 -2.47
N SER A 75 3.48 -14.64 -2.09
CA SER A 75 2.97 -14.25 -0.76
C SER A 75 1.49 -14.63 -0.58
N ILE A 76 0.75 -14.82 -1.68
CA ILE A 76 -0.66 -15.23 -1.66
C ILE A 76 -0.82 -16.77 -1.78
N THR A 77 0.18 -17.48 -2.32
CA THR A 77 0.07 -18.92 -2.61
C THR A 77 1.24 -19.71 -2.06
N THR A 78 0.98 -20.72 -1.23
CA THR A 78 2.00 -21.61 -0.66
C THR A 78 2.68 -22.53 -1.66
N GLN A 79 2.24 -22.55 -2.92
CA GLN A 79 2.84 -23.34 -3.99
C GLN A 79 3.85 -22.49 -4.76
N SER A 80 5.09 -22.96 -4.85
CA SER A 80 6.06 -22.44 -5.80
C SER A 80 5.53 -22.63 -7.23
N GLY A 81 5.30 -21.53 -7.96
CA GLY A 81 5.14 -21.53 -9.42
C GLY A 81 3.71 -21.63 -9.96
N ASN A 82 2.80 -20.72 -9.58
CA ASN A 82 1.58 -20.47 -10.37
C ASN A 82 1.90 -19.57 -11.57
N ARG A 83 2.56 -20.16 -12.57
CA ARG A 83 2.85 -19.54 -13.87
C ARG A 83 1.69 -19.82 -14.82
N THR A 84 1.09 -18.77 -15.37
CA THR A 84 0.01 -18.85 -16.38
C THR A 84 0.52 -18.27 -17.69
N LEU A 85 0.46 -19.07 -18.77
CA LEU A 85 0.74 -18.59 -20.12
C LEU A 85 -0.42 -17.70 -20.57
N ILE A 86 -0.12 -16.45 -20.91
CA ILE A 86 -1.10 -15.47 -21.38
C ILE A 86 -1.23 -15.54 -22.90
N GLN A 87 -0.10 -15.45 -23.60
CA GLN A 87 -0.02 -15.40 -25.05
C GLN A 87 1.37 -15.77 -25.56
N LYS A 88 1.50 -16.06 -26.86
CA LYS A 88 2.78 -16.24 -27.55
C LYS A 88 2.98 -15.19 -28.65
N PHE A 89 4.16 -14.55 -28.67
CA PHE A 89 4.54 -13.54 -29.64
C PHE A 89 5.97 -13.76 -30.13
N ASN A 90 6.21 -13.58 -31.42
CA ASN A 90 7.57 -13.45 -31.93
C ASN A 90 8.09 -12.03 -31.65
N GLY A 91 9.24 -11.88 -30.98
CA GLY A 91 9.88 -10.59 -30.75
C GLY A 91 9.05 -9.56 -29.95
N PRO A 92 8.44 -9.92 -28.79
CA PRO A 92 7.82 -8.92 -27.92
C PRO A 92 8.88 -8.01 -27.28
N VAL A 93 8.57 -6.72 -27.14
CA VAL A 93 9.52 -5.73 -26.59
C VAL A 93 8.94 -5.04 -25.37
N ALA A 94 7.97 -4.14 -25.56
CA ALA A 94 7.36 -3.37 -24.49
C ALA A 94 5.93 -3.79 -24.22
N MET A 95 5.50 -3.61 -22.98
CA MET A 95 4.11 -3.72 -22.59
C MET A 95 3.69 -2.54 -21.70
N ASP A 96 2.38 -2.34 -21.61
CA ASP A 96 1.72 -1.48 -20.63
C ASP A 96 0.38 -2.12 -20.24
N GLN A 97 -0.32 -1.56 -19.27
CA GLN A 97 -1.60 -2.10 -18.79
C GLN A 97 -2.64 -1.01 -18.54
N ALA A 98 -3.91 -1.31 -18.81
CA ALA A 98 -5.05 -0.46 -18.49
C ALA A 98 -6.35 -1.28 -18.55
N ASP A 99 -7.38 -0.84 -17.86
CA ASP A 99 -8.75 -1.36 -18.01
C ASP A 99 -9.36 -0.83 -19.32
N ILE A 100 -9.06 -1.51 -20.44
CA ILE A 100 -9.43 -1.05 -21.79
C ILE A 100 -10.93 -1.22 -22.02
N THR A 101 -11.54 -2.27 -21.45
CA THR A 101 -12.97 -2.57 -21.53
C THR A 101 -13.83 -1.76 -20.55
N GLY A 102 -13.25 -1.27 -19.46
CA GLY A 102 -13.96 -0.58 -18.38
C GLY A 102 -14.71 -1.53 -17.44
N ASP A 103 -14.30 -2.80 -17.36
CA ASP A 103 -14.96 -3.83 -16.54
C ASP A 103 -14.29 -4.05 -15.18
N GLY A 104 -13.22 -3.31 -14.89
CA GLY A 104 -12.46 -3.38 -13.64
C GLY A 104 -11.33 -4.41 -13.63
N LEU A 105 -11.02 -5.02 -14.77
CA LEU A 105 -9.86 -5.89 -14.99
C LEU A 105 -8.84 -5.17 -15.87
N ASN A 106 -7.56 -5.18 -15.48
CA ASN A 106 -6.55 -4.62 -16.38
C ASN A 106 -6.29 -5.57 -17.54
N ASP A 107 -6.28 -5.01 -18.74
CA ASP A 107 -5.83 -5.63 -19.97
C ASP A 107 -4.34 -5.36 -20.20
N ILE A 108 -3.71 -6.20 -21.03
CA ILE A 108 -2.29 -6.03 -21.38
C ILE A 108 -2.21 -5.43 -22.79
N LEU A 109 -1.53 -4.30 -22.93
CA LEU A 109 -1.09 -3.82 -24.22
C LEU A 109 0.35 -4.28 -24.44
N ILE A 110 0.67 -4.79 -25.62
CA ILE A 110 2.02 -5.30 -25.91
C ILE A 110 2.41 -5.07 -27.37
N CYS A 111 3.66 -4.70 -27.60
CA CYS A 111 4.24 -4.62 -28.93
C CYS A 111 5.11 -5.83 -29.25
N PHE A 112 5.02 -6.31 -30.49
CA PHE A 112 5.70 -7.52 -30.95
C PHE A 112 6.06 -7.47 -32.44
N GLN A 113 6.67 -8.56 -32.91
CA GLN A 113 7.25 -8.70 -34.25
C GLN A 113 8.29 -7.61 -34.47
N TYR A 114 9.16 -7.39 -33.48
CA TYR A 114 10.16 -6.32 -33.54
C TYR A 114 11.27 -6.60 -34.56
N GLY A 115 11.72 -7.86 -34.66
CA GLY A 115 12.98 -8.25 -35.28
C GLY A 115 14.00 -8.66 -34.21
N ASN A 116 15.26 -8.85 -34.59
CA ASN A 116 16.30 -9.34 -33.65
C ASN A 116 17.00 -8.19 -32.90
N THR A 117 17.22 -7.07 -33.60
CA THR A 117 17.93 -5.89 -33.08
C THR A 117 17.35 -4.63 -33.71
N MET A 118 17.72 -3.44 -33.23
CA MET A 118 17.30 -2.19 -33.89
C MET A 118 17.81 -2.07 -35.34
N LEU A 119 18.90 -2.77 -35.69
CA LEU A 119 19.45 -2.78 -37.06
C LEU A 119 18.71 -3.76 -37.96
N ASP A 120 18.18 -4.83 -37.39
CA ASP A 120 17.48 -5.93 -38.07
C ASP A 120 16.02 -6.00 -37.61
N SER A 121 15.37 -4.84 -37.54
CA SER A 121 13.94 -4.76 -37.23
C SER A 121 13.10 -5.28 -38.40
N ASP A 122 11.93 -5.84 -38.14
CA ASP A 122 11.00 -6.26 -39.20
C ASP A 122 10.26 -5.03 -39.79
N PRO A 123 10.40 -4.73 -41.10
CA PRO A 123 9.69 -3.63 -41.75
C PRO A 123 8.16 -3.69 -41.63
N GLU A 124 7.59 -4.90 -41.60
CA GLU A 124 6.14 -5.14 -41.44
C GLU A 124 5.76 -5.41 -39.99
N GLY A 125 6.73 -5.29 -39.09
CA GLY A 125 6.64 -5.56 -37.68
C GLY A 125 6.25 -4.36 -36.81
N GLY A 126 6.65 -4.44 -35.54
CA GLY A 126 6.34 -3.45 -34.50
C GLY A 126 4.84 -3.24 -34.31
N LYS A 127 4.11 -4.36 -34.31
CA LYS A 127 2.65 -4.41 -34.12
C LYS A 127 2.32 -4.20 -32.66
N ILE A 128 1.18 -3.58 -32.39
CA ILE A 128 0.60 -3.40 -31.06
C ILE A 128 -0.74 -4.13 -31.03
N VAL A 129 -0.97 -4.88 -29.96
CA VAL A 129 -2.25 -5.50 -29.63
C VAL A 129 -2.59 -5.19 -28.17
N TRP A 130 -3.88 -5.28 -27.84
CA TRP A 130 -4.31 -5.46 -26.46
C TRP A 130 -4.86 -6.87 -26.25
N LEU A 131 -4.61 -7.43 -25.07
CA LEU A 131 -5.01 -8.76 -24.64
C LEU A 131 -6.13 -8.62 -23.63
N GLU A 132 -7.31 -9.11 -23.99
CA GLU A 132 -8.51 -9.07 -23.16
C GLU A 132 -8.35 -9.99 -21.95
N ASN A 133 -8.42 -9.41 -20.76
CA ASN A 133 -8.35 -10.14 -19.50
C ASN A 133 -9.66 -10.91 -19.27
N PRO A 134 -9.64 -12.26 -19.30
CA PRO A 134 -10.87 -13.04 -19.16
C PRO A 134 -11.36 -13.13 -17.70
N GLY A 135 -10.59 -12.65 -16.72
CA GLY A 135 -10.83 -12.94 -15.31
C GLY A 135 -10.28 -14.30 -14.87
N ARG A 136 -10.43 -14.64 -13.58
CA ARG A 136 -9.78 -15.83 -12.98
C ARG A 136 -10.52 -17.16 -13.16
N ASN A 137 -11.80 -17.13 -13.52
CA ASN A 137 -12.70 -18.28 -13.53
C ASN A 137 -12.97 -18.83 -14.94
N VAL A 138 -12.12 -18.48 -15.91
CA VAL A 138 -12.27 -18.89 -17.31
C VAL A 138 -11.26 -19.99 -17.62
N ASP A 139 -11.65 -20.92 -18.49
CA ASP A 139 -10.79 -22.02 -18.93
C ASP A 139 -9.44 -21.51 -19.45
N LYS A 140 -8.41 -22.38 -19.39
CA LYS A 140 -6.98 -22.07 -19.63
C LYS A 140 -6.61 -21.70 -21.09
N ASP A 141 -7.50 -21.06 -21.82
CA ASP A 141 -7.22 -20.55 -23.16
C ASP A 141 -6.34 -19.29 -23.09
N LEU A 142 -5.60 -19.04 -24.17
CA LEU A 142 -4.80 -17.82 -24.31
C LEU A 142 -5.72 -16.60 -24.34
N TRP A 143 -5.24 -15.48 -23.79
CA TRP A 143 -6.01 -14.24 -23.79
C TRP A 143 -6.29 -13.78 -25.21
N LYS A 144 -7.51 -13.29 -25.42
CA LYS A 144 -7.99 -12.89 -26.74
C LYS A 144 -7.25 -11.63 -27.18
N MET A 145 -6.66 -11.69 -28.37
CA MET A 145 -5.89 -10.60 -28.97
C MET A 145 -6.78 -9.69 -29.82
N HIS A 146 -6.56 -8.40 -29.69
CA HIS A 146 -7.22 -7.36 -30.49
C HIS A 146 -6.17 -6.40 -31.05
N TYR A 147 -6.21 -6.15 -32.36
CA TYR A 147 -5.19 -5.35 -33.04
C TYR A 147 -5.39 -3.84 -32.82
N VAL A 148 -4.30 -3.15 -32.49
CA VAL A 148 -4.29 -1.70 -32.28
C VAL A 148 -3.70 -1.00 -33.51
N GLY A 149 -2.52 -1.42 -33.97
CA GLY A 149 -1.81 -0.73 -35.04
C GLY A 149 -0.35 -1.16 -35.10
N ARG A 150 0.48 -0.45 -35.87
CA ARG A 150 1.92 -0.74 -35.96
C ARG A 150 2.78 0.47 -36.30
N SER A 151 4.07 0.37 -35.99
CA SER A 151 5.14 1.15 -36.60
C SER A 151 6.41 0.32 -36.60
N THR A 152 7.21 0.38 -37.67
CA THR A 152 8.49 -0.35 -37.75
C THR A 152 9.35 -0.04 -36.54
N ALA A 153 9.98 -1.07 -35.95
CA ALA A 153 10.82 -0.97 -34.76
C ALA A 153 10.13 -0.31 -33.53
N MET A 154 8.82 -0.51 -33.37
CA MET A 154 8.10 -0.15 -32.13
C MET A 154 8.80 -0.73 -30.91
N HIS A 155 9.28 0.13 -30.01
CA HIS A 155 10.21 -0.27 -28.95
C HIS A 155 9.71 0.11 -27.55
N ARG A 156 9.00 1.23 -27.42
CA ARG A 156 8.26 1.63 -26.21
C ARG A 156 6.89 2.16 -26.61
N PHE A 157 5.97 2.17 -25.67
CA PHE A 157 4.76 2.97 -25.76
C PHE A 157 4.23 3.23 -24.35
N LYS A 158 3.28 4.17 -24.22
CA LYS A 158 2.54 4.41 -22.99
C LYS A 158 1.06 4.57 -23.27
N VAL A 159 0.23 3.91 -22.47
CA VAL A 159 -1.22 4.11 -22.46
C VAL A 159 -1.58 5.22 -21.47
N GLY A 160 -2.57 6.04 -21.82
CA GLY A 160 -3.00 7.15 -20.98
C GLY A 160 -4.02 8.07 -21.65
N HIS A 161 -4.10 9.28 -21.12
CA HIS A 161 -5.01 10.35 -21.55
C HIS A 161 -4.20 11.58 -21.94
N PHE A 162 -3.72 11.65 -23.18
CA PHE A 162 -2.73 12.66 -23.57
C PHE A 162 -3.34 13.90 -24.20
N THR A 163 -4.47 13.78 -24.89
CA THR A 163 -5.18 14.90 -25.52
C THR A 163 -6.61 15.08 -25.00
N GLN A 164 -7.14 14.06 -24.32
CA GLN A 164 -8.48 14.01 -23.74
C GLN A 164 -8.59 12.95 -22.64
N THR A 165 -9.67 12.98 -21.86
CA THR A 165 -9.84 12.18 -20.62
C THR A 165 -10.95 11.11 -20.66
N LYS A 166 -11.59 10.92 -21.82
CA LYS A 166 -12.77 10.04 -21.98
C LYS A 166 -12.45 8.66 -22.54
N ARG A 167 -11.40 8.55 -23.35
CA ARG A 167 -11.02 7.32 -24.04
C ARG A 167 -9.53 7.06 -23.85
N TRP A 168 -9.12 5.81 -23.95
CA TRP A 168 -7.70 5.48 -23.90
C TRP A 168 -6.97 5.95 -25.16
N GLU A 169 -5.74 6.41 -24.96
CA GLU A 169 -4.82 6.78 -26.02
C GLU A 169 -3.48 6.07 -25.79
N ILE A 170 -2.76 5.78 -26.87
CA ILE A 170 -1.44 5.15 -26.81
C ILE A 170 -0.46 6.02 -27.59
N LEU A 171 0.60 6.45 -26.92
CA LEU A 171 1.76 7.05 -27.58
C LEU A 171 2.77 5.95 -27.95
N GLY A 172 2.87 5.66 -29.26
CA GLY A 172 3.84 4.71 -29.82
C GLY A 172 5.19 5.36 -30.05
N LEU A 173 6.26 4.72 -29.57
CA LEU A 173 7.63 5.24 -29.54
C LEU A 173 8.61 4.22 -30.16
N PRO A 174 8.80 4.24 -31.48
CA PRO A 174 9.82 3.45 -32.17
C PRO A 174 11.24 3.91 -31.81
N ILE A 175 12.19 2.96 -31.77
CA ILE A 175 13.60 3.30 -31.55
C ILE A 175 14.33 3.66 -32.86
N ALA A 176 13.87 3.12 -34.00
CA ALA A 176 14.43 3.38 -35.31
C ALA A 176 13.29 3.57 -36.34
N SER A 177 13.52 4.36 -37.38
CA SER A 177 12.49 4.61 -38.40
C SER A 177 12.36 3.45 -39.40
N LYS A 178 13.45 2.70 -39.60
CA LYS A 178 13.55 1.54 -40.51
C LYS A 178 14.82 0.74 -40.18
N PRO A 179 14.96 -0.50 -40.69
CA PRO A 179 16.14 -1.32 -40.43
C PRO A 179 17.41 -0.65 -40.96
N TYR A 180 18.53 -0.86 -40.28
CA TYR A 180 19.86 -0.29 -40.58
C TYR A 180 19.92 1.26 -40.62
N ASP A 181 18.96 1.96 -40.01
CA ASP A 181 18.92 3.42 -39.95
C ASP A 181 18.85 3.94 -38.51
N LEU A 182 19.98 4.44 -38.01
CA LEU A 182 20.11 5.07 -36.69
C LEU A 182 20.28 6.60 -36.77
N VAL A 183 20.04 7.18 -37.94
CA VAL A 183 20.31 8.59 -38.24
C VAL A 183 19.02 9.36 -38.52
N SER A 184 18.02 8.73 -39.09
CA SER A 184 16.72 9.36 -39.34
C SER A 184 15.91 9.52 -38.05
N ALA A 185 15.15 10.61 -37.98
CA ALA A 185 14.19 10.83 -36.90
C ALA A 185 13.09 9.76 -36.93
N VAL A 186 12.57 9.42 -35.76
CA VAL A 186 11.57 8.38 -35.55
C VAL A 186 10.17 9.00 -35.42
N PRO A 187 9.12 8.35 -35.96
CA PRO A 187 7.76 8.86 -35.81
C PRO A 187 7.21 8.57 -34.42
N ILE A 188 6.68 9.58 -33.73
CA ILE A 188 5.79 9.38 -32.57
C ILE A 188 4.36 9.30 -33.07
N LEU A 189 3.66 8.24 -32.68
CA LEU A 189 2.28 7.97 -33.11
C LEU A 189 1.32 8.08 -31.93
N LEU A 190 0.13 8.63 -32.17
CA LEU A 190 -0.97 8.65 -31.22
C LEU A 190 -2.11 7.77 -31.73
N PHE A 191 -2.30 6.61 -31.11
CA PHE A 191 -3.46 5.73 -31.36
C PHE A 191 -4.60 6.09 -30.39
N ARG A 192 -5.84 6.04 -30.87
CA ARG A 192 -7.03 6.36 -30.07
C ARG A 192 -8.00 5.20 -30.03
N GLN A 193 -8.50 4.90 -28.83
CA GLN A 193 -9.50 3.87 -28.65
C GLN A 193 -10.75 4.18 -29.51
N PRO A 194 -11.19 3.25 -30.36
CA PRO A 194 -12.39 3.42 -31.18
C PRO A 194 -13.66 3.21 -30.35
N ASP A 195 -14.78 3.74 -30.86
CA ASP A 195 -16.10 3.57 -30.20
C ASP A 195 -16.57 2.10 -30.23
N ASP A 196 -16.30 1.37 -31.32
CA ASP A 196 -16.57 -0.07 -31.45
C ASP A 196 -15.31 -0.88 -31.16
N LEU A 197 -14.91 -0.90 -29.88
CA LEU A 197 -13.65 -1.48 -29.40
C LEU A 197 -13.45 -2.95 -29.83
N LEU A 198 -14.46 -3.80 -29.62
CA LEU A 198 -14.32 -5.26 -29.75
C LEU A 198 -14.36 -5.75 -31.20
N ASN A 199 -14.85 -4.94 -32.14
CA ASN A 199 -14.91 -5.29 -33.56
C ASN A 199 -13.99 -4.43 -34.43
N ALA A 200 -13.23 -3.50 -33.84
CA ALA A 200 -12.29 -2.66 -34.56
C ALA A 200 -11.19 -3.52 -35.21
N THR A 201 -10.95 -3.28 -36.50
CA THR A 201 -9.84 -3.93 -37.22
C THR A 201 -8.49 -3.28 -36.91
N GLU A 202 -8.49 -1.99 -36.54
CA GLU A 202 -7.32 -1.18 -36.16
C GLU A 202 -7.83 0.06 -35.40
N TRP A 203 -7.01 0.64 -34.52
CA TRP A 203 -7.30 1.90 -33.85
C TRP A 203 -6.96 3.09 -34.77
N PRO A 204 -7.81 4.14 -34.83
CA PRO A 204 -7.44 5.39 -35.49
C PRO A 204 -6.15 5.95 -34.93
N PHE A 205 -5.23 6.38 -35.79
CA PHE A 205 -3.96 6.96 -35.37
C PHE A 205 -3.52 8.16 -36.21
N GLU A 206 -2.61 8.94 -35.65
CA GLU A 206 -1.90 10.03 -36.34
C GLU A 206 -0.42 10.04 -35.95
N ILE A 207 0.45 10.52 -36.84
CA ILE A 207 1.86 10.81 -36.54
C ILE A 207 1.91 12.24 -36.01
N ILE A 208 2.31 12.39 -34.75
CA ILE A 208 2.31 13.70 -34.04
C ILE A 208 3.68 14.37 -34.01
N ASP A 209 4.76 13.60 -34.21
CA ASP A 209 6.11 14.08 -34.49
C ASP A 209 6.81 13.09 -35.43
N GLN A 210 7.66 13.57 -36.33
CA GLN A 210 8.51 12.74 -37.19
C GLN A 210 9.89 13.37 -37.46
N ASP A 211 10.14 14.57 -36.96
CA ASP A 211 11.30 15.37 -37.37
C ASP A 211 12.29 15.61 -36.22
N PHE A 212 11.89 15.37 -34.96
CA PHE A 212 12.70 15.78 -33.81
C PHE A 212 13.48 14.63 -33.17
N PHE A 213 12.81 13.53 -32.82
CA PHE A 213 13.41 12.51 -31.97
C PHE A 213 14.24 11.47 -32.73
N HIS A 214 15.35 11.03 -32.14
CA HIS A 214 16.14 9.89 -32.60
C HIS A 214 16.41 8.91 -31.47
N LEU A 215 16.41 7.60 -31.74
CA LEU A 215 16.78 6.56 -30.77
C LEU A 215 16.03 6.69 -29.43
N ILE A 216 14.70 6.77 -29.46
CA ILE A 216 13.88 6.77 -28.24
C ILE A 216 14.02 5.40 -27.56
N HIS A 217 14.66 5.38 -26.39
CA HIS A 217 14.89 4.13 -25.66
C HIS A 217 13.96 3.96 -24.47
N ASP A 218 13.56 5.06 -23.84
CA ASP A 218 12.70 5.04 -22.67
C ASP A 218 11.80 6.28 -22.59
N ALA A 219 10.66 6.13 -21.92
CA ALA A 219 9.77 7.24 -21.63
C ALA A 219 8.96 6.97 -20.37
N THR A 220 8.85 8.00 -19.54
CA THR A 220 8.11 7.96 -18.28
C THR A 220 6.89 8.85 -18.37
N ARG A 221 5.72 8.27 -18.08
CA ARG A 221 4.43 8.96 -18.06
C ARG A 221 4.19 9.57 -16.70
N PHE A 222 3.67 10.80 -16.68
CA PHE A 222 3.17 11.44 -15.47
C PHE A 222 1.92 12.26 -15.77
N ASN A 223 1.11 12.48 -14.74
CA ASN A 223 -0.06 13.34 -14.84
C ASN A 223 0.35 14.82 -14.75
N ASN A 224 -0.12 15.61 -15.71
CA ASN A 224 0.04 17.06 -15.80
C ASN A 224 -1.35 17.70 -15.83
N ASP A 225 -1.87 18.06 -14.67
CA ASP A 225 -3.26 18.46 -14.46
C ASP A 225 -4.27 17.38 -14.90
N GLN A 226 -5.01 17.63 -15.98
CA GLN A 226 -6.03 16.69 -16.47
C GLN A 226 -5.51 15.72 -17.52
N LEU A 227 -4.33 15.97 -18.08
CA LEU A 227 -3.76 15.17 -19.16
C LEU A 227 -2.44 14.56 -18.74
N ASP A 228 -2.09 13.45 -19.38
CA ASP A 228 -0.80 12.81 -19.22
C ASP A 228 0.26 13.49 -20.10
N SER A 229 1.50 13.44 -19.63
CA SER A 229 2.69 13.91 -20.34
C SER A 229 3.79 12.86 -20.27
N LEU A 230 4.79 12.97 -21.16
CA LEU A 230 5.96 12.09 -21.17
C LEU A 230 7.25 12.88 -20.89
N LEU A 231 8.12 12.31 -20.07
CA LEU A 231 9.56 12.55 -20.17
C LEU A 231 10.13 11.51 -21.12
N VAL A 232 10.80 11.96 -22.19
CA VAL A 232 11.34 11.09 -23.25
C VAL A 232 12.88 11.10 -23.17
N ALA A 233 13.48 9.92 -23.03
CA ALA A 233 14.92 9.71 -23.13
C ALA A 233 15.27 9.27 -24.56
N SER A 234 16.01 10.12 -25.25
CA SER A 234 16.42 9.93 -26.63
C SER A 234 17.83 10.46 -26.87
N ARG A 235 18.26 10.42 -28.13
CA ARG A 235 19.53 11.01 -28.57
C ARG A 235 19.64 12.51 -28.31
N GLU A 236 18.50 13.21 -28.24
CA GLU A 236 18.40 14.63 -27.92
C GLU A 236 18.57 14.91 -26.41
N GLY A 237 18.67 13.86 -25.59
CA GLY A 237 18.74 13.91 -24.14
C GLY A 237 17.37 13.66 -23.52
N ILE A 238 16.96 14.52 -22.60
CA ILE A 238 15.67 14.43 -21.89
C ILE A 238 14.78 15.57 -22.38
N ASN A 239 13.57 15.20 -22.84
CA ASN A 239 12.58 16.17 -23.30
C ASN A 239 11.23 15.92 -22.62
N TRP A 240 10.56 16.99 -22.21
CA TRP A 240 9.17 16.95 -21.80
C TRP A 240 8.29 17.10 -23.04
N PHE A 241 7.51 16.06 -23.32
CA PHE A 241 6.59 15.99 -24.44
C PHE A 241 5.14 15.97 -23.94
N TYR A 242 4.35 16.97 -24.34
CA TYR A 242 2.99 17.14 -23.84
C TYR A 242 2.07 17.83 -24.84
N PHE A 243 0.76 17.67 -24.64
CA PHE A 243 -0.24 18.38 -25.41
C PHE A 243 -0.69 19.64 -24.66
N ASN A 244 -0.51 20.81 -25.27
CA ASN A 244 -0.98 22.07 -24.71
C ASN A 244 -2.43 22.32 -25.16
N GLN A 245 -3.39 22.17 -24.24
CA GLN A 245 -4.82 22.34 -24.53
C GLN A 245 -5.18 23.75 -24.99
N ASN A 246 -4.52 24.79 -24.45
CA ASN A 246 -4.79 26.18 -24.81
C ASN A 246 -4.35 26.51 -26.24
N LEU A 247 -3.25 25.93 -26.68
CA LEU A 247 -2.71 26.11 -28.02
C LEU A 247 -3.22 25.06 -29.02
N ASN A 248 -3.85 23.99 -28.51
CA ASN A 248 -4.27 22.81 -29.27
C ASN A 248 -3.12 22.22 -30.10
N LYS A 249 -1.94 22.06 -29.48
CA LYS A 249 -0.70 21.62 -30.13
C LYS A 249 0.17 20.79 -29.19
N TRP A 250 0.92 19.87 -29.78
CA TRP A 250 2.02 19.18 -29.11
C TRP A 250 3.21 20.12 -28.91
N MET A 251 3.83 20.01 -27.75
CA MET A 251 4.97 20.80 -27.29
C MET A 251 6.11 19.87 -26.91
N ILE A 252 7.34 20.29 -27.23
CA ILE A 252 8.57 19.64 -26.82
C ILE A 252 9.42 20.67 -26.09
N GLU A 253 9.75 20.38 -24.83
CA GLU A 253 10.64 21.21 -24.02
C GLU A 253 11.89 20.41 -23.65
N ASN A 254 13.06 20.86 -24.11
CA ASN A 254 14.32 20.21 -23.75
C ASN A 254 14.71 20.54 -22.31
N ILE A 255 14.96 19.50 -21.53
CA ILE A 255 15.39 19.60 -20.13
C ILE A 255 16.91 19.54 -20.03
N GLY A 256 17.52 18.64 -20.81
CA GLY A 256 18.95 18.45 -20.81
C GLY A 256 19.40 17.62 -21.99
N HIS A 257 20.66 17.79 -22.39
CA HIS A 257 21.23 17.14 -23.57
C HIS A 257 21.84 15.76 -23.31
N GLY A 258 21.92 15.28 -22.07
CA GLY A 258 22.53 13.98 -21.79
C GLY A 258 24.04 13.94 -22.02
N GLU A 259 24.55 12.72 -22.21
CA GLU A 259 25.97 12.46 -22.45
C GLU A 259 26.36 12.85 -23.88
N GLN A 260 27.40 13.67 -24.05
CA GLN A 260 27.82 14.21 -25.35
C GLN A 260 29.28 13.90 -25.70
N GLU A 261 30.11 13.58 -24.72
CA GLU A 261 31.56 13.45 -24.85
C GLU A 261 31.93 12.11 -25.50
N GLN A 262 31.16 11.05 -25.22
CA GLN A 262 31.40 9.72 -25.79
C GLN A 262 30.99 9.57 -27.27
N LYS A 263 30.30 10.58 -27.84
CA LYS A 263 29.71 10.54 -29.20
C LYS A 263 30.67 10.08 -30.29
N GLN A 264 31.91 10.57 -30.27
CA GLN A 264 32.91 10.26 -31.30
C GLN A 264 33.36 8.79 -31.23
N GLN A 265 33.33 8.18 -30.04
CA GLN A 265 33.77 6.81 -29.80
C GLN A 265 32.64 5.80 -29.99
N THR A 266 31.43 6.12 -29.52
CA THR A 266 30.33 5.13 -29.42
C THR A 266 29.22 5.35 -30.44
N THR A 267 29.19 6.49 -31.13
CA THR A 267 28.06 6.99 -31.96
C THR A 267 26.76 7.30 -31.21
N TYR A 268 26.61 6.79 -29.99
CA TYR A 268 25.53 7.09 -29.06
C TYR A 268 25.84 8.34 -28.22
N TYR A 269 24.81 9.14 -27.97
CA TYR A 269 24.82 10.33 -27.11
C TYR A 269 23.38 10.61 -26.66
N GLY A 270 23.18 11.57 -25.76
CA GLY A 270 21.88 11.84 -25.16
C GLY A 270 21.61 10.96 -23.94
N SER A 271 20.38 10.46 -23.82
CA SER A 271 19.89 9.68 -22.68
C SER A 271 19.21 8.41 -23.15
N GLY A 272 19.38 7.33 -22.39
CA GLY A 272 18.79 6.02 -22.64
C GLY A 272 17.73 5.60 -21.60
N GLY A 273 17.68 6.20 -20.42
CA GLY A 273 16.67 5.88 -19.40
C GLY A 273 16.33 7.12 -18.60
N ILE A 274 15.08 7.22 -18.13
CA ILE A 274 14.58 8.40 -17.41
C ILE A 274 13.45 8.07 -16.45
N ASP A 275 13.49 8.67 -15.27
CA ASP A 275 12.38 8.71 -14.32
C ASP A 275 12.57 9.94 -13.39
N PHE A 276 11.55 10.27 -12.60
CA PHE A 276 11.52 11.47 -11.76
C PHE A 276 11.37 11.14 -10.28
N GLY A 277 12.13 11.85 -9.45
CA GLY A 277 12.13 11.70 -8.01
C GLY A 277 11.39 12.83 -7.31
N ARG A 278 10.49 12.45 -6.40
CA ARG A 278 9.86 13.36 -5.45
C ARG A 278 10.78 13.59 -4.25
N VAL A 279 10.85 14.82 -3.75
CA VAL A 279 11.44 15.13 -2.44
C VAL A 279 10.52 16.13 -1.72
N GLY A 280 10.05 15.76 -0.54
CA GLY A 280 9.03 16.47 0.22
C GLY A 280 7.75 16.72 -0.59
N ASN A 281 7.49 17.99 -0.90
CA ASN A 281 6.30 18.41 -1.65
C ASN A 281 6.57 18.66 -3.15
N ASP A 282 7.82 18.58 -3.61
CA ASP A 282 8.13 18.71 -5.04
C ASP A 282 8.16 17.32 -5.69
N SER A 283 7.13 17.02 -6.49
CA SER A 283 7.01 15.76 -7.23
C SER A 283 8.11 15.56 -8.29
N PHE A 284 8.79 16.62 -8.71
CA PHE A 284 9.85 16.59 -9.72
C PHE A 284 11.14 17.22 -9.18
N ALA A 285 11.52 16.90 -7.94
CA ALA A 285 12.69 17.50 -7.30
C ALA A 285 13.99 17.19 -8.06
N TYR A 286 14.10 15.99 -8.61
CA TYR A 286 15.18 15.60 -9.52
C TYR A 286 14.67 14.65 -10.61
N LEU A 287 15.44 14.51 -11.70
CA LEU A 287 15.25 13.48 -12.72
C LEU A 287 16.47 12.57 -12.74
N ALA A 288 16.29 11.26 -12.61
CA ALA A 288 17.38 10.28 -12.73
C ALA A 288 17.48 9.82 -14.19
N ALA A 289 18.72 9.70 -14.69
CA ALA A 289 18.98 9.37 -16.07
C ALA A 289 20.06 8.30 -16.23
N ILE A 290 19.86 7.40 -17.20
CA ILE A 290 20.91 6.56 -17.80
C ILE A 290 21.33 7.22 -19.09
N GLU A 291 22.63 7.33 -19.35
CA GLU A 291 23.15 8.04 -20.51
C GLU A 291 24.32 7.28 -21.17
N PRO A 292 24.37 7.17 -22.52
CA PRO A 292 23.27 7.32 -23.49
C PRO A 292 22.48 5.99 -23.66
N PHE A 293 22.04 5.63 -24.87
CA PHE A 293 21.45 4.30 -25.18
C PHE A 293 22.33 3.16 -24.66
N HIS A 294 21.72 2.23 -23.90
CA HIS A 294 22.43 1.15 -23.19
C HIS A 294 23.67 1.66 -22.44
N GLY A 295 23.63 2.87 -21.86
CA GLY A 295 24.81 3.59 -21.40
C GLY A 295 25.51 3.03 -20.17
N ASN A 296 26.58 3.73 -19.77
CA ASN A 296 27.33 3.46 -18.53
C ASN A 296 27.28 4.64 -17.55
N VAL A 297 26.75 5.80 -17.94
CA VAL A 297 26.69 6.99 -17.08
C VAL A 297 25.35 7.05 -16.38
N ILE A 298 25.38 7.23 -15.05
CA ILE A 298 24.21 7.56 -14.24
C ILE A 298 24.32 9.03 -13.86
N ALA A 299 23.31 9.80 -14.23
CA ALA A 299 23.23 11.22 -13.96
C ALA A 299 21.90 11.59 -13.29
N VAL A 300 21.89 12.74 -12.63
CA VAL A 300 20.67 13.38 -12.16
C VAL A 300 20.59 14.81 -12.65
N TYR A 301 19.37 15.25 -12.94
CA TYR A 301 19.05 16.63 -13.27
C TYR A 301 18.30 17.24 -12.10
N ILE A 302 18.78 18.37 -11.59
CA ILE A 302 18.20 19.02 -10.42
C ILE A 302 17.78 20.44 -10.80
N LYS A 303 16.56 20.81 -10.41
CA LYS A 303 16.03 22.16 -10.67
C LYS A 303 16.90 23.21 -9.97
N SER A 304 17.15 24.29 -10.69
CA SER A 304 17.73 25.51 -10.16
C SER A 304 16.96 26.69 -10.71
N MET A 305 16.86 27.75 -9.92
CA MET A 305 16.24 28.99 -10.37
C MET A 305 17.32 29.95 -10.82
N ASP A 306 17.04 30.68 -11.90
CA ASP A 306 17.92 31.77 -12.30
C ASP A 306 17.98 32.85 -11.21
N ASN A 307 18.98 33.73 -11.29
CA ASN A 307 19.13 34.84 -10.34
C ASN A 307 17.90 35.77 -10.29
N SER A 308 16.98 35.66 -11.25
CA SER A 308 15.74 36.43 -11.28
C SER A 308 14.57 35.72 -10.60
N LEU A 309 14.72 34.45 -10.23
CA LEU A 309 13.70 33.54 -9.67
C LEU A 309 12.47 33.39 -10.59
N LYS A 310 12.64 33.59 -11.90
CA LYS A 310 11.53 33.55 -12.88
C LYS A 310 11.57 32.31 -13.75
N ASN A 311 12.75 31.77 -13.99
CA ASN A 311 12.93 30.60 -14.85
C ASN A 311 13.60 29.47 -14.07
N ILE A 312 13.05 28.27 -14.25
CA ILE A 312 13.67 27.03 -13.79
C ILE A 312 14.58 26.54 -14.92
N TYR A 313 15.81 26.18 -14.57
CA TYR A 313 16.71 25.41 -15.43
C TYR A 313 17.19 24.17 -14.69
N TRP A 314 17.66 23.18 -15.44
CA TRP A 314 18.08 21.90 -14.90
C TRP A 314 19.60 21.77 -14.97
N ASN A 315 20.22 21.46 -13.83
CA ASN A 315 21.66 21.20 -13.75
C ASN A 315 21.90 19.69 -13.77
N ARG A 316 22.73 19.23 -14.71
CA ARG A 316 23.18 17.83 -14.82
C ARG A 316 24.33 17.57 -13.86
N TYR A 317 24.21 16.53 -13.05
CA TYR A 317 25.27 15.99 -12.19
C TYR A 317 25.50 14.53 -12.56
N ILE A 318 26.74 14.17 -12.90
CA ILE A 318 27.13 12.77 -13.06
C ILE A 318 27.36 12.19 -11.68
N LEU A 319 26.65 11.10 -11.37
CA LEU A 319 26.82 10.36 -10.12
C LEU A 319 27.83 9.24 -10.27
N ASP A 320 27.75 8.48 -11.37
CA ASP A 320 28.57 7.29 -11.57
C ASP A 320 28.82 6.98 -13.05
N ILE A 321 29.95 6.31 -13.31
CA ILE A 321 30.34 5.77 -14.61
C ILE A 321 30.73 4.30 -14.46
N TYR A 322 29.88 3.40 -14.96
CA TYR A 322 30.01 1.96 -14.81
C TYR A 322 30.85 1.32 -15.92
N GLY A 323 32.17 1.34 -15.75
CA GLY A 323 33.12 0.78 -16.72
C GLY A 323 33.17 1.55 -18.03
N TYR A 324 33.78 0.96 -19.05
CA TYR A 324 33.85 1.55 -20.40
C TYR A 324 32.82 0.90 -21.33
N PRO A 325 32.30 1.64 -22.33
CA PRO A 325 31.49 1.05 -23.37
C PRO A 325 32.22 -0.09 -24.09
N ASN A 326 31.47 -1.10 -24.52
CA ASN A 326 31.98 -2.23 -25.30
C ASN A 326 32.31 -1.81 -26.75
N GLU A 327 32.73 -2.79 -27.57
CA GLU A 327 33.06 -2.55 -28.98
C GLU A 327 31.90 -2.04 -29.85
N TYR A 328 30.65 -2.20 -29.38
CA TYR A 328 29.44 -1.69 -30.01
C TYR A 328 29.00 -0.33 -29.44
N GLY A 329 29.78 0.25 -28.53
CA GLY A 329 29.49 1.54 -27.90
C GLY A 329 28.50 1.47 -26.74
N GLU A 330 28.18 0.29 -26.23
CA GLU A 330 27.20 0.09 -25.17
C GLU A 330 27.85 -0.17 -23.80
N GLY A 331 27.26 0.38 -22.74
CA GLY A 331 27.51 0.04 -21.34
C GLY A 331 26.54 -0.99 -20.76
N SER A 332 26.45 -0.99 -19.43
CA SER A 332 25.73 -1.99 -18.64
C SER A 332 24.37 -1.52 -18.12
N ALA A 333 24.00 -0.24 -18.20
CA ALA A 333 22.74 0.24 -17.64
C ALA A 333 21.61 0.17 -18.67
N HIS A 334 20.44 -0.31 -18.25
CA HIS A 334 19.31 -0.54 -19.17
C HIS A 334 17.99 0.12 -18.71
N HIS A 335 17.73 0.17 -17.41
CA HIS A 335 16.49 0.72 -16.86
C HIS A 335 16.75 1.34 -15.48
N LEU A 336 15.93 2.32 -15.11
CA LEU A 336 15.89 2.87 -13.77
C LEU A 336 14.44 3.13 -13.35
N VAL A 337 14.20 3.26 -12.05
CA VAL A 337 12.88 3.62 -11.50
C VAL A 337 13.05 4.41 -10.22
N CYS A 338 12.22 5.43 -10.01
CA CYS A 338 12.16 6.24 -8.79
C CYS A 338 10.95 5.84 -7.94
N ALA A 339 11.18 5.62 -6.64
CA ALA A 339 10.13 5.26 -5.69
C ALA A 339 10.59 5.47 -4.24
N ASP A 340 9.64 5.60 -3.32
CA ASP A 340 9.88 5.75 -1.87
C ASP A 340 10.09 4.36 -1.23
N PHE A 341 11.33 3.85 -1.28
CA PHE A 341 11.66 2.52 -0.75
C PHE A 341 11.87 2.56 0.77
N ASP A 342 12.15 3.71 1.37
CA ASP A 342 12.38 3.81 2.81
C ASP A 342 11.19 4.37 3.62
N LYS A 343 10.14 4.79 2.89
CA LYS A 343 8.86 5.32 3.39
C LYS A 343 9.01 6.64 4.15
N ASP A 344 9.98 7.47 3.79
CA ASP A 344 10.12 8.83 4.34
C ASP A 344 9.50 9.94 3.50
N GLY A 345 8.90 9.58 2.36
CA GLY A 345 8.24 10.50 1.44
C GLY A 345 9.18 11.09 0.39
N ASP A 346 10.49 10.85 0.48
CA ASP A 346 11.46 11.18 -0.55
C ASP A 346 11.73 9.94 -1.41
N TYR A 347 11.78 10.12 -2.71
CA TYR A 347 12.04 9.00 -3.61
C TYR A 347 13.53 8.71 -3.64
N GLU A 348 13.86 7.43 -3.49
CA GLU A 348 15.11 6.87 -3.99
C GLU A 348 14.96 6.56 -5.48
N PHE A 349 16.05 6.11 -6.10
CA PHE A 349 15.95 5.45 -7.39
C PHE A 349 16.82 4.19 -7.48
N LEU A 350 16.33 3.20 -8.21
CA LEU A 350 17.05 1.98 -8.53
C LEU A 350 17.59 2.05 -9.96
N VAL A 351 18.79 1.50 -10.19
CA VAL A 351 19.40 1.35 -11.52
C VAL A 351 19.63 -0.13 -11.80
N ALA A 352 19.09 -0.62 -12.92
CA ALA A 352 19.26 -1.96 -13.44
C ALA A 352 20.51 -2.07 -14.32
N LEU A 353 21.48 -2.87 -13.88
CA LEU A 353 22.68 -3.16 -14.65
C LEU A 353 22.65 -4.59 -15.22
N ARG A 354 22.65 -4.71 -16.55
CA ARG A 354 22.59 -5.99 -17.27
C ARG A 354 23.84 -6.84 -17.06
N GLY A 355 25.01 -6.23 -16.87
CA GLY A 355 26.30 -6.92 -16.77
C GLY A 355 27.23 -6.66 -17.95
N PRO A 356 28.42 -7.30 -17.96
CA PRO A 356 28.87 -8.32 -17.01
C PRO A 356 29.35 -7.75 -15.66
N SER A 357 29.49 -8.64 -14.67
CA SER A 357 30.18 -8.32 -13.39
C SER A 357 31.58 -7.74 -13.65
N PRO A 358 32.01 -6.67 -12.94
CA PRO A 358 31.39 -6.11 -11.73
C PRO A 358 30.21 -5.14 -11.97
N ASN A 359 29.98 -4.70 -13.21
CA ASN A 359 28.92 -3.74 -13.57
C ASN A 359 27.58 -4.46 -13.83
N GLN A 360 27.15 -5.26 -12.87
CA GLN A 360 25.95 -6.08 -12.89
C GLN A 360 25.25 -5.95 -11.54
N GLY A 361 23.92 -5.97 -11.53
CA GLY A 361 23.15 -5.89 -10.30
C GLY A 361 22.07 -4.83 -10.35
N VAL A 362 21.55 -4.52 -9.16
CA VAL A 362 20.72 -3.35 -8.92
C VAL A 362 21.42 -2.46 -7.89
N PHE A 363 21.49 -1.17 -8.19
CA PHE A 363 21.97 -0.15 -7.26
C PHE A 363 20.82 0.75 -6.82
N LEU A 364 20.75 1.05 -5.53
CA LEU A 364 19.85 2.02 -4.93
C LEU A 364 20.60 3.32 -4.65
N TYR A 365 20.01 4.45 -5.01
CA TYR A 365 20.52 5.78 -4.75
C TYR A 365 19.51 6.58 -3.93
N LYS A 366 19.98 7.25 -2.86
CA LYS A 366 19.16 8.15 -2.02
C LYS A 366 19.72 9.55 -2.05
N ALA A 367 18.87 10.55 -2.26
CA ALA A 367 19.26 11.96 -2.18
C ALA A 367 19.69 12.30 -0.74
N ILE A 368 20.85 12.93 -0.59
CA ILE A 368 21.36 13.43 0.70
C ILE A 368 21.35 14.96 0.73
N ASP A 369 21.76 15.58 -0.38
CA ASP A 369 21.70 17.03 -0.56
C ASP A 369 21.54 17.34 -2.05
N LEU A 370 20.29 17.58 -2.48
CA LEU A 370 19.98 17.92 -3.87
C LEU A 370 20.65 19.22 -4.32
N SER A 371 20.85 20.21 -3.44
CA SER A 371 21.45 21.50 -3.81
C SER A 371 22.90 21.35 -4.30
N ARG A 372 23.53 20.23 -3.94
CA ARG A 372 24.90 19.87 -4.32
C ARG A 372 24.98 18.64 -5.22
N GLY A 373 23.85 18.04 -5.58
CA GLY A 373 23.81 16.78 -6.34
C GLY A 373 24.43 15.59 -5.58
N LEU A 374 24.31 15.55 -4.25
CA LEU A 374 24.88 14.49 -3.43
C LEU A 374 23.87 13.37 -3.18
N PHE A 375 24.24 12.16 -3.56
CA PHE A 375 23.47 10.94 -3.38
C PHE A 375 24.33 9.88 -2.69
N ALA A 376 23.72 9.13 -1.78
CA ALA A 376 24.30 7.91 -1.24
C ALA A 376 23.89 6.73 -2.12
N LYS A 377 24.75 5.70 -2.19
CA LYS A 377 24.58 4.55 -3.08
C LYS A 377 24.83 3.23 -2.38
N TRP A 378 24.00 2.23 -2.67
CA TRP A 378 24.15 0.86 -2.22
C TRP A 378 23.89 -0.13 -3.34
N LYS A 379 24.64 -1.24 -3.36
CA LYS A 379 24.32 -2.38 -4.21
C LYS A 379 23.33 -3.27 -3.49
N VAL A 380 22.15 -3.45 -4.06
CA VAL A 380 21.02 -4.18 -3.44
C VAL A 380 20.73 -5.53 -4.11
N SER A 381 21.32 -5.80 -5.27
CA SER A 381 21.34 -7.11 -5.91
C SER A 381 22.61 -7.30 -6.74
N GLU A 382 23.08 -8.55 -6.83
CA GLU A 382 24.20 -8.99 -7.69
C GLU A 382 23.73 -9.58 -9.02
N ASP A 383 22.43 -9.88 -9.15
CA ASP A 383 21.88 -10.54 -10.34
C ASP A 383 21.82 -9.57 -11.53
N SER A 384 21.98 -10.09 -12.75
CA SER A 384 21.69 -9.30 -13.95
C SER A 384 20.26 -8.77 -13.89
N ALA A 385 20.06 -7.50 -14.25
CA ALA A 385 18.75 -6.87 -14.32
C ALA A 385 18.58 -6.12 -15.65
N ALA A 386 17.57 -6.52 -16.44
CA ALA A 386 17.13 -5.81 -17.63
C ALA A 386 16.16 -4.68 -17.27
N ARG A 387 15.17 -4.99 -16.43
CA ARG A 387 14.10 -4.08 -16.05
C ARG A 387 13.75 -4.31 -14.59
N ILE A 388 13.19 -3.28 -13.96
CA ILE A 388 12.76 -3.28 -12.57
C ILE A 388 11.26 -2.97 -12.57
N ALA A 389 10.49 -3.83 -11.91
CA ALA A 389 9.10 -3.58 -11.56
C ALA A 389 9.02 -3.24 -10.07
N VAL A 390 8.17 -2.30 -9.69
CA VAL A 390 8.00 -1.84 -8.29
C VAL A 390 6.55 -2.02 -7.89
N ALA A 391 6.32 -2.69 -6.76
CA ALA A 391 5.02 -2.85 -6.14
C ALA A 391 5.18 -3.39 -4.71
N ASP A 392 4.11 -3.41 -3.93
CA ASP A 392 4.05 -4.12 -2.66
C ASP A 392 3.74 -5.61 -2.93
N PHE A 393 4.79 -6.43 -3.06
CA PHE A 393 4.66 -7.85 -3.42
C PHE A 393 4.46 -8.76 -2.19
N ASP A 394 4.56 -8.30 -0.96
CA ASP A 394 4.18 -9.10 0.22
C ASP A 394 3.06 -8.50 1.07
N TYR A 395 2.46 -7.41 0.60
CA TYR A 395 1.33 -6.74 1.23
C TYR A 395 1.67 -6.18 2.62
N ASP A 396 2.94 -5.84 2.85
CA ASP A 396 3.40 -5.26 4.11
C ASP A 396 3.30 -3.71 4.14
N GLY A 397 2.83 -3.13 3.03
CA GLY A 397 2.67 -1.68 2.84
C GLY A 397 3.98 -0.96 2.50
N LEU A 398 5.03 -1.69 2.13
CA LEU A 398 6.30 -1.17 1.64
C LEU A 398 6.47 -1.50 0.15
N LEU A 399 7.23 -0.67 -0.57
CA LEU A 399 7.53 -0.95 -1.96
C LEU A 399 8.69 -1.94 -2.06
N ASP A 400 8.42 -3.08 -2.69
CA ASP A 400 9.39 -4.06 -3.12
C ASP A 400 9.84 -3.79 -4.55
N PHE A 401 10.81 -4.56 -5.03
CA PHE A 401 11.10 -4.59 -6.46
C PHE A 401 11.28 -5.99 -7.01
N ALA A 402 10.99 -6.15 -8.29
CA ALA A 402 11.24 -7.37 -9.04
C ALA A 402 12.15 -7.09 -10.24
N THR A 403 12.95 -8.07 -10.62
CA THR A 403 13.86 -7.97 -11.76
C THR A 403 13.76 -9.22 -12.63
N ILE A 404 14.02 -9.04 -13.92
CA ILE A 404 14.37 -10.12 -14.85
C ILE A 404 15.80 -9.91 -15.35
N SER A 405 16.56 -10.99 -15.51
CA SER A 405 17.90 -10.92 -16.11
C SER A 405 17.86 -10.44 -17.56
N TYR A 406 18.86 -9.67 -17.96
CA TYR A 406 19.02 -9.28 -19.36
C TYR A 406 19.74 -10.39 -20.13
N SER A 407 19.00 -11.08 -20.98
CA SER A 407 19.55 -12.13 -21.82
C SER A 407 18.95 -12.02 -23.21
N VAL A 408 19.62 -11.26 -24.08
CA VAL A 408 19.19 -10.98 -25.44
C VAL A 408 20.36 -11.25 -26.39
N PRO A 409 20.27 -12.29 -27.25
CA PRO A 409 21.21 -12.53 -28.33
C PRO A 409 21.44 -11.30 -29.20
N GLY A 410 22.69 -11.08 -29.62
CA GLY A 410 23.08 -9.87 -30.37
C GLY A 410 23.41 -8.66 -29.50
N TYR A 411 23.08 -8.71 -28.19
CA TYR A 411 23.42 -7.68 -27.22
C TYR A 411 24.26 -8.27 -26.08
N TYR A 412 23.61 -8.78 -25.04
CA TYR A 412 24.24 -9.37 -23.87
C TYR A 412 23.43 -10.56 -23.37
N ILE A 413 24.10 -11.66 -23.06
CA ILE A 413 23.48 -12.90 -22.56
C ILE A 413 23.96 -13.11 -21.12
N ALA A 414 23.06 -12.86 -20.16
CA ALA A 414 23.33 -13.16 -18.76
C ALA A 414 23.52 -14.66 -18.52
N LYS A 415 24.36 -14.99 -17.54
CA LYS A 415 24.48 -16.37 -17.04
C LYS A 415 23.26 -16.69 -16.19
N ASN A 416 22.63 -17.84 -16.44
CA ASN A 416 21.45 -18.35 -15.73
C ASN A 416 20.32 -17.31 -15.60
N PRO A 417 19.70 -16.87 -16.71
CA PRO A 417 18.65 -15.86 -16.67
C PRO A 417 17.50 -16.25 -15.74
N SER A 418 17.05 -15.31 -14.91
CA SER A 418 16.05 -15.56 -13.86
C SER A 418 15.11 -14.37 -13.64
N ILE A 419 14.00 -14.63 -12.97
CA ILE A 419 13.07 -13.63 -12.42
C ILE A 419 13.14 -13.71 -10.90
N ASN A 420 13.32 -12.56 -10.24
CA ASN A 420 13.46 -12.47 -8.79
C ASN A 420 12.60 -11.32 -8.25
N ILE A 421 12.00 -11.52 -7.07
CA ILE A 421 11.43 -10.46 -6.23
C ILE A 421 12.43 -10.18 -5.09
N PHE A 422 12.48 -8.94 -4.63
CA PHE A 422 13.32 -8.46 -3.55
C PHE A 422 12.44 -7.72 -2.55
N TYR A 423 12.03 -8.42 -1.49
CA TYR A 423 11.14 -7.88 -0.47
C TYR A 423 11.85 -6.86 0.40
N ASN A 424 11.21 -5.75 0.68
CA ASN A 424 11.77 -4.60 1.34
C ASN A 424 11.82 -4.81 2.85
N ARG A 425 13.02 -5.13 3.35
CA ARG A 425 13.30 -5.23 4.79
C ARG A 425 14.01 -3.99 5.32
N PHE A 426 14.15 -2.95 4.49
CA PHE A 426 14.80 -1.69 4.82
C PHE A 426 13.87 -0.81 5.65
N ALA A 427 12.71 -0.42 5.09
CA ALA A 427 11.73 0.41 5.80
C ALA A 427 11.12 -0.32 7.01
N GLN A 428 11.01 -1.65 6.95
CA GLN A 428 10.48 -2.45 8.05
C GLN A 428 11.26 -2.26 9.37
N LYS A 429 12.59 -2.25 9.31
CA LYS A 429 13.46 -2.03 10.47
C LYS A 429 13.36 -0.61 11.01
N LYS A 430 13.22 0.38 10.13
CA LYS A 430 13.01 1.79 10.49
C LYS A 430 11.67 1.96 11.20
N LEU A 431 10.60 1.36 10.67
CA LEU A 431 9.27 1.35 11.28
C LEU A 431 9.26 0.64 12.65
N GLN A 432 9.91 -0.52 12.77
CA GLN A 432 10.06 -1.19 14.08
C GLN A 432 10.78 -0.32 15.11
N ALA A 433 11.79 0.45 14.70
CA ALA A 433 12.58 1.29 15.60
C ALA A 433 11.80 2.53 16.11
N ILE A 434 10.79 3.01 15.36
CA ILE A 434 10.01 4.21 15.70
C ILE A 434 8.61 3.91 16.25
N ASN A 435 8.15 2.65 16.22
CA ASN A 435 6.83 2.26 16.73
C ASN A 435 6.76 2.39 18.26
N GLU A 436 5.86 3.25 18.73
CA GLU A 436 5.51 3.46 20.13
C GLU A 436 4.47 2.42 20.60
N ILE A 437 3.67 1.87 19.68
CA ILE A 437 2.83 0.69 19.93
C ILE A 437 3.68 -0.58 19.81
N GLN A 438 3.96 -1.22 20.94
CA GLN A 438 4.58 -2.54 20.96
C GLN A 438 3.53 -3.61 21.14
N VAL A 439 3.62 -4.69 20.37
CA VAL A 439 2.77 -5.86 20.51
C VAL A 439 3.62 -7.09 20.74
N VAL A 440 3.24 -7.89 21.73
CA VAL A 440 3.89 -9.16 22.04
C VAL A 440 2.85 -10.22 22.36
N LYS A 441 3.20 -11.48 22.13
CA LYS A 441 2.42 -12.60 22.62
C LYS A 441 2.61 -12.74 24.13
N GLN A 442 1.50 -12.82 24.86
CA GLN A 442 1.48 -13.19 26.26
C GLN A 442 0.48 -14.34 26.44
N ASN A 443 0.98 -15.57 26.59
CA ASN A 443 0.16 -16.78 26.54
C ASN A 443 -0.61 -16.89 25.21
N ASN A 444 -1.94 -16.87 25.24
CA ASN A 444 -2.80 -16.85 24.06
C ASN A 444 -3.38 -15.45 23.78
N ASP A 445 -2.89 -14.42 24.49
CA ASP A 445 -3.32 -13.04 24.31
C ASP A 445 -2.25 -12.26 23.54
N LEU A 446 -2.69 -11.25 22.80
CA LEU A 446 -1.88 -10.11 22.38
C LEU A 446 -1.82 -9.10 23.54
N LEU A 447 -0.60 -8.77 23.95
CA LEU A 447 -0.33 -7.67 24.86
C LEU A 447 0.20 -6.48 24.06
N PHE A 448 -0.57 -5.41 24.07
CA PHE A 448 -0.18 -4.10 23.56
C PHE A 448 0.41 -3.26 24.69
N LYS A 449 1.62 -2.74 24.48
CA LYS A 449 2.19 -1.65 25.28
C LYS A 449 2.13 -0.38 24.46
N VAL A 450 1.45 0.63 24.99
CA VAL A 450 1.21 1.91 24.31
C VAL A 450 1.72 3.08 25.15
N PRO A 451 2.21 4.17 24.56
CA PRO A 451 2.47 5.41 25.30
C PRO A 451 1.16 5.98 25.84
N ARG A 452 1.29 6.92 26.77
CA ARG A 452 0.15 7.79 27.12
C ARG A 452 -0.11 8.73 25.95
N SER A 453 -1.36 8.91 25.57
CA SER A 453 -1.74 9.70 24.39
C SER A 453 -1.21 11.14 24.40
N ASN A 454 -1.06 11.73 25.59
CA ASN A 454 -0.50 13.08 25.77
C ASN A 454 1.04 13.16 25.66
N LYS A 455 1.72 12.02 25.58
CA LYS A 455 3.18 11.89 25.42
C LYS A 455 3.57 11.31 24.06
N ALA A 456 2.60 10.89 23.23
CA ALA A 456 2.87 10.33 21.93
C ALA A 456 3.54 11.37 21.03
N SER A 457 4.63 10.99 20.35
CA SER A 457 5.38 11.93 19.51
C SER A 457 4.85 12.01 18.08
N GLN A 458 4.16 10.97 17.61
CA GLN A 458 3.68 10.84 16.25
C GLN A 458 2.40 10.01 16.15
N TYR A 459 1.67 10.20 15.06
CA TYR A 459 0.51 9.38 14.73
C TYR A 459 0.96 7.96 14.39
N GLN A 460 0.29 6.95 14.95
CA GLN A 460 0.57 5.54 14.68
C GLN A 460 -0.70 4.73 14.57
N THR A 461 -0.66 3.70 13.73
CA THR A 461 -1.72 2.73 13.55
C THR A 461 -1.14 1.33 13.56
N LEU A 462 -1.78 0.41 14.28
CA LEU A 462 -1.46 -1.00 14.31
C LEU A 462 -2.73 -1.83 14.10
N PRO A 463 -3.00 -2.31 12.88
CA PRO A 463 -4.04 -3.31 12.66
C PRO A 463 -3.67 -4.59 13.41
N PHE A 464 -4.66 -5.26 14.00
CA PHE A 464 -4.39 -6.46 14.81
C PHE A 464 -5.37 -7.60 14.63
N ILE A 465 -6.61 -7.35 14.23
CA ILE A 465 -7.56 -8.40 13.90
C ILE A 465 -8.58 -7.93 12.86
N THR A 466 -8.92 -8.81 11.91
CA THR A 466 -10.04 -8.59 10.97
C THR A 466 -11.10 -9.65 11.20
N ILE A 467 -12.36 -9.21 11.30
CA ILE A 467 -13.51 -10.06 11.57
C ILE A 467 -14.56 -9.77 10.51
N ASP A 468 -14.81 -10.74 9.64
CA ASP A 468 -15.79 -10.66 8.56
C ASP A 468 -15.70 -9.36 7.73
N GLY A 469 -14.47 -8.96 7.38
CA GLY A 469 -14.22 -7.74 6.61
C GLY A 469 -14.23 -6.42 7.40
N ILE A 470 -14.34 -6.49 8.74
CA ILE A 470 -14.15 -5.35 9.65
C ILE A 470 -12.75 -5.44 10.26
N THR A 471 -11.84 -4.55 9.87
CA THR A 471 -10.48 -4.50 10.40
C THR A 471 -10.42 -3.60 11.63
N LEU A 472 -9.92 -4.13 12.74
CA LEU A 472 -9.68 -3.40 13.97
C LEU A 472 -8.21 -2.99 14.06
N SER A 473 -8.00 -1.71 14.30
CA SER A 473 -6.68 -1.10 14.47
C SER A 473 -6.59 -0.35 15.80
N LEU A 474 -5.44 -0.46 16.45
CA LEU A 474 -5.08 0.38 17.60
C LEU A 474 -4.37 1.62 17.08
N GLU A 475 -4.95 2.80 17.29
CA GLU A 475 -4.41 4.07 16.80
C GLU A 475 -4.04 5.02 17.92
N ILE A 476 -2.96 5.77 17.74
CA ILE A 476 -2.51 6.84 18.63
C ILE A 476 -2.47 8.14 17.85
N LEU A 477 -3.17 9.14 18.36
CA LEU A 477 -3.10 10.52 17.91
C LEU A 477 -2.37 11.38 18.96
N PRO A 478 -1.22 12.00 18.60
CA PRO A 478 -0.53 12.96 19.46
C PRO A 478 -1.40 14.16 19.84
N PRO A 479 -0.97 14.96 20.82
CA PRO A 479 -1.58 16.26 21.10
C PRO A 479 -1.64 17.15 19.86
N TYR A 480 -2.77 17.83 19.67
CA TYR A 480 -2.98 18.79 18.58
C TYR A 480 -2.79 18.21 17.17
N SER A 481 -3.06 16.91 17.02
CA SER A 481 -3.01 16.24 15.71
C SER A 481 -4.41 16.09 15.13
N SER A 482 -4.48 15.69 13.85
CA SER A 482 -5.75 15.37 13.19
C SER A 482 -5.58 14.18 12.27
N ARG A 483 -6.66 13.41 12.08
CA ARG A 483 -6.73 12.31 11.10
C ARG A 483 -7.98 12.42 10.25
N HIS A 484 -7.89 11.89 9.03
CA HIS A 484 -9.04 11.75 8.14
C HIS A 484 -10.00 10.67 8.65
N VAL A 485 -11.29 10.88 8.48
CA VAL A 485 -12.37 9.91 8.74
C VAL A 485 -13.32 9.97 7.57
N ASP A 486 -13.80 8.82 7.13
CA ASP A 486 -14.83 8.72 6.11
C ASP A 486 -16.00 7.87 6.62
N ASN A 487 -16.91 7.54 5.71
CA ASN A 487 -18.09 6.75 6.02
C ASN A 487 -17.80 5.25 6.20
N THR A 488 -16.55 4.80 6.13
CA THR A 488 -16.14 3.42 6.48
C THR A 488 -15.42 3.34 7.82
N THR A 489 -15.18 4.49 8.45
CA THR A 489 -14.51 4.60 9.75
C THR A 489 -15.50 4.66 10.92
N TYR A 490 -15.29 3.79 11.91
CA TYR A 490 -15.95 3.88 13.23
C TYR A 490 -14.90 3.95 14.34
N ILE A 491 -15.15 4.74 15.41
CA ILE A 491 -14.11 5.03 16.41
C ILE A 491 -14.60 4.84 17.84
N LYS A 492 -13.93 3.94 18.58
CA LYS A 492 -14.01 3.83 20.03
C LYS A 492 -12.77 4.47 20.67
N VAL A 493 -12.96 5.50 21.49
CA VAL A 493 -11.86 6.08 22.27
C VAL A 493 -11.54 5.18 23.47
N LEU A 494 -10.25 4.97 23.75
CA LEU A 494 -9.74 4.26 24.93
C LEU A 494 -9.10 5.19 25.97
N SER A 495 -8.49 6.30 25.51
CA SER A 495 -7.92 7.33 26.36
C SER A 495 -7.85 8.67 25.61
N GLY A 496 -7.86 9.78 26.33
CA GLY A 496 -7.85 11.12 25.77
C GLY A 496 -9.19 11.52 25.14
N ARG A 497 -9.14 12.38 24.11
CA ARG A 497 -10.33 12.98 23.51
C ARG A 497 -10.14 13.29 22.03
N ILE A 498 -11.18 12.99 21.25
CA ILE A 498 -11.31 13.47 19.87
C ILE A 498 -12.40 14.55 19.79
N ILE A 499 -12.24 15.48 18.86
CA ILE A 499 -13.17 16.57 18.56
C ILE A 499 -13.40 16.69 17.05
N TRP A 500 -14.60 17.10 16.65
CA TRP A 500 -14.94 17.38 15.25
C TRP A 500 -16.11 18.36 15.16
N THR A 501 -16.37 18.88 13.97
CA THR A 501 -17.47 19.80 13.67
C THR A 501 -18.45 19.17 12.72
N ASP A 502 -19.74 19.26 13.02
CA ASP A 502 -20.82 18.79 12.16
C ASP A 502 -21.85 19.92 11.96
N SER A 503 -22.11 20.27 10.70
CA SER A 503 -23.11 21.25 10.27
C SER A 503 -24.39 20.58 9.74
N SER A 504 -24.52 19.26 9.86
CA SER A 504 -25.63 18.51 9.29
C SER A 504 -26.94 18.60 10.12
N LYS A 505 -27.92 19.24 9.47
CA LYS A 505 -29.39 19.24 9.65
C LYS A 505 -29.99 19.45 11.07
N LYS A 506 -29.93 20.72 11.54
CA LYS A 506 -31.08 21.53 12.02
C LYS A 506 -30.70 22.88 12.65
N SER A 507 -29.42 23.17 12.86
CA SER A 507 -28.93 24.44 13.42
C SER A 507 -28.17 25.24 12.36
N TYR A 508 -28.43 26.55 12.27
CA TYR A 508 -27.65 27.51 11.46
C TYR A 508 -26.22 27.77 12.03
N GLN A 509 -25.74 26.90 12.93
CA GLN A 509 -24.50 27.05 13.68
C GLN A 509 -23.79 25.68 13.68
N PRO A 510 -22.47 25.62 13.36
CA PRO A 510 -21.66 24.41 13.48
C PRO A 510 -21.74 23.86 14.90
N VAL A 511 -21.97 22.56 15.04
CA VAL A 511 -21.95 21.88 16.34
C VAL A 511 -20.57 21.28 16.54
N ASN A 512 -19.89 21.69 17.61
CA ASN A 512 -18.66 21.05 18.05
C ASN A 512 -19.02 19.78 18.82
N HIS A 513 -18.59 18.64 18.30
CA HIS A 513 -18.71 17.35 18.96
C HIS A 513 -17.39 16.96 19.60
N SER A 514 -17.49 16.15 20.65
CA SER A 514 -16.33 15.52 21.28
C SER A 514 -16.67 14.13 21.76
N ARG A 515 -15.69 13.23 21.74
CA ARG A 515 -15.82 11.88 22.28
C ARG A 515 -14.61 11.54 23.15
N THR A 516 -14.91 10.88 24.26
CA THR A 516 -13.96 10.31 25.21
C THR A 516 -14.21 8.82 25.35
N PHE A 517 -13.42 8.12 26.17
CA PHE A 517 -13.58 6.67 26.34
C PHE A 517 -14.87 6.23 27.04
N LEU A 518 -15.60 7.17 27.65
CA LEU A 518 -16.96 6.96 28.16
C LEU A 518 -17.94 7.93 27.52
N PHE A 519 -19.18 7.47 27.35
CA PHE A 519 -20.34 8.27 26.94
C PHE A 519 -21.32 8.43 28.11
N LYS A 520 -22.51 9.00 27.85
CA LYS A 520 -23.54 9.23 28.88
C LYS A 520 -24.02 7.90 29.50
N PRO A 521 -24.16 7.81 30.84
CA PRO A 521 -24.63 6.59 31.52
C PRO A 521 -25.96 6.08 30.97
N ARG A 522 -26.10 4.76 30.89
CA ARG A 522 -27.33 4.05 30.49
C ARG A 522 -27.89 4.50 29.12
N THR A 523 -26.99 4.85 28.18
CA THR A 523 -27.35 5.20 26.79
C THR A 523 -26.50 4.43 25.78
N ALA A 524 -26.90 4.44 24.51
CA ALA A 524 -26.12 3.93 23.39
C ALA A 524 -25.80 5.06 22.41
N ALA A 525 -24.60 5.07 21.83
CA ALA A 525 -24.15 6.07 20.89
C ALA A 525 -23.44 5.44 19.68
N SER A 526 -23.72 5.96 18.49
CA SER A 526 -23.03 5.54 17.26
C SER A 526 -21.53 5.78 17.39
N LEU A 527 -20.70 4.89 16.87
CA LEU A 527 -19.25 5.06 16.70
C LEU A 527 -18.90 5.80 15.41
N GLU A 528 -19.87 5.99 14.53
CA GLU A 528 -19.72 6.74 13.28
C GLU A 528 -19.41 8.21 13.60
N ILE A 529 -18.56 8.81 12.78
CA ILE A 529 -18.19 10.22 12.89
C ILE A 529 -18.63 10.94 11.61
N HIS A 530 -19.60 11.84 11.75
CA HIS A 530 -19.94 12.79 10.69
C HIS A 530 -19.21 14.09 10.94
N SER A 531 -18.26 14.42 10.06
CA SER A 531 -17.46 15.65 10.16
C SER A 531 -17.56 16.45 8.86
N ASP A 532 -17.71 17.76 8.95
CA ASP A 532 -17.87 18.66 7.79
C ASP A 532 -16.68 18.64 6.82
N ASN A 533 -15.50 18.28 7.33
CA ASN A 533 -14.25 18.24 6.57
C ASN A 533 -13.62 16.84 6.55
N ASP A 534 -14.39 15.80 6.88
CA ASP A 534 -13.92 14.42 6.91
C ASP A 534 -12.70 14.23 7.84
N ARG A 535 -12.65 14.96 8.96
CA ARG A 535 -11.54 14.87 9.94
C ARG A 535 -12.01 14.90 11.39
N ILE A 536 -11.22 14.23 12.22
CA ILE A 536 -11.20 14.43 13.68
C ILE A 536 -9.87 15.06 14.10
N ALA A 537 -9.87 15.76 15.23
CA ALA A 537 -8.68 16.33 15.85
C ALA A 537 -8.60 15.98 17.34
N THR A 538 -7.42 16.21 17.93
CA THR A 538 -7.18 16.05 19.38
C THR A 538 -6.79 17.38 20.03
N GLY A 539 -7.07 17.50 21.33
CA GLY A 539 -6.53 18.58 22.16
C GLY A 539 -5.14 18.25 22.71
N SER A 540 -4.77 18.89 23.84
CA SER A 540 -3.51 18.62 24.56
C SER A 540 -3.36 17.19 25.08
N GLU A 541 -4.48 16.47 25.22
CA GLU A 541 -4.50 15.12 25.79
C GLU A 541 -4.14 14.03 24.76
N GLY A 542 -4.09 14.36 23.47
CA GLY A 542 -4.06 13.36 22.41
C GLY A 542 -5.27 12.42 22.45
N ALA A 543 -5.19 11.30 21.74
CA ALA A 543 -6.14 10.20 21.87
C ALA A 543 -5.51 8.83 21.60
N LEU A 544 -5.98 7.80 22.29
CA LEU A 544 -5.75 6.39 21.97
C LEU A 544 -7.09 5.78 21.57
N LEU A 545 -7.15 5.11 20.42
CA LEU A 545 -8.38 4.70 19.77
C LEU A 545 -8.34 3.21 19.38
N ILE A 546 -9.50 2.56 19.40
CA ILE A 546 -9.78 1.44 18.49
C ILE A 546 -10.57 1.99 17.32
N VAL A 547 -10.08 1.70 16.13
CA VAL A 547 -10.70 2.09 14.87
C VAL A 547 -11.19 0.83 14.19
N PHE A 548 -12.44 0.86 13.75
CA PHE A 548 -13.08 -0.21 12.98
C PHE A 548 -13.26 0.29 11.56
N GLU A 549 -12.58 -0.36 10.62
CA GLU A 549 -12.61 -0.02 9.20
C GLU A 549 -13.37 -1.10 8.43
N THR A 550 -14.38 -0.70 7.65
CA THR A 550 -15.20 -1.62 6.87
C THR A 550 -14.80 -1.63 5.39
N ARG A 551 -14.82 -2.79 4.71
CA ARG A 551 -14.44 -2.91 3.29
C ARG A 551 -15.35 -2.16 2.28
N ASP A 552 -16.60 -1.85 2.62
CA ASP A 552 -17.55 -1.18 1.70
C ASP A 552 -18.41 -0.14 2.43
N LYS A 553 -18.83 0.88 1.68
CA LYS A 553 -19.67 2.02 2.09
C LYS A 553 -21.12 1.64 2.39
N SER A 554 -21.56 0.44 2.02
CA SER A 554 -22.98 0.07 2.06
C SER A 554 -23.50 -0.31 3.45
N ASN A 555 -22.64 -0.40 4.48
CA ASN A 555 -22.99 -0.91 5.82
C ASN A 555 -23.69 -2.27 5.81
N ASN A 556 -23.65 -3.00 4.68
CA ASN A 556 -24.20 -4.34 4.55
C ASN A 556 -23.22 -5.35 5.13
N ILE A 557 -23.03 -5.32 6.45
CA ILE A 557 -22.39 -6.44 7.12
C ILE A 557 -23.28 -7.66 6.91
N HIS A 558 -22.71 -8.73 6.37
CA HIS A 558 -23.44 -9.96 6.15
C HIS A 558 -23.99 -10.50 7.47
N ARG A 559 -25.22 -10.99 7.43
CA ARG A 559 -25.79 -11.67 8.60
C ARG A 559 -24.98 -12.94 8.86
N ILE A 560 -24.58 -13.12 10.12
CA ILE A 560 -23.91 -14.33 10.57
C ILE A 560 -24.98 -15.34 10.98
N GLU A 561 -25.08 -16.45 10.24
CA GLU A 561 -25.98 -17.57 10.57
C GLU A 561 -25.29 -18.69 11.35
N ASP A 562 -23.95 -18.70 11.34
CA ASP A 562 -23.11 -19.70 12.01
C ASP A 562 -21.81 -19.04 12.48
N ILE A 563 -21.70 -18.78 13.78
CA ILE A 563 -20.56 -18.07 14.36
C ILE A 563 -19.23 -18.83 14.21
N GLN A 564 -19.27 -20.15 14.01
CA GLN A 564 -18.04 -20.94 13.81
C GLN A 564 -17.47 -20.79 12.41
N LYS A 565 -18.23 -20.22 11.46
CA LYS A 565 -17.79 -19.98 10.07
C LYS A 565 -17.37 -18.53 9.80
N ILE A 566 -17.44 -17.67 10.81
CA ILE A 566 -17.00 -16.28 10.66
C ILE A 566 -15.50 -16.24 10.34
N LEU A 567 -15.12 -15.43 9.36
CA LEU A 567 -13.72 -15.26 8.98
C LEU A 567 -13.03 -14.36 10.00
N ILE A 568 -11.98 -14.90 10.64
CA ILE A 568 -11.16 -14.18 11.62
C ILE A 568 -9.71 -14.30 11.19
N GLU A 569 -9.07 -13.16 10.99
CA GLU A 569 -7.69 -13.05 10.54
C GLU A 569 -6.87 -12.26 11.55
N ASN A 570 -5.70 -12.78 11.92
CA ASN A 570 -4.71 -12.02 12.66
C ASN A 570 -4.08 -11.00 11.71
N SER A 571 -4.38 -9.72 11.91
CA SER A 571 -3.99 -8.64 11.00
C SER A 571 -2.73 -7.91 11.44
N LEU A 572 -1.96 -8.50 12.35
CA LEU A 572 -0.70 -7.92 12.76
C LEU A 572 0.26 -7.83 11.56
N PRO A 573 0.81 -6.64 11.28
CA PRO A 573 1.69 -6.41 10.14
C PRO A 573 2.99 -7.19 10.28
N GLU A 574 3.68 -7.45 9.17
CA GLU A 574 4.83 -8.37 9.14
C GLU A 574 5.94 -8.00 10.12
N TYR A 575 6.09 -6.70 10.40
CA TYR A 575 7.05 -6.17 11.36
C TYR A 575 6.74 -6.54 12.82
N SER A 576 5.55 -7.07 13.13
CA SER A 576 5.19 -7.56 14.46
C SER A 576 5.86 -8.90 14.75
N PRO A 577 6.12 -9.23 16.04
CA PRO A 577 6.74 -10.50 16.42
C PRO A 577 6.04 -11.72 15.80
N GLN A 578 6.83 -12.62 15.24
CA GLN A 578 6.31 -13.78 14.48
C GLN A 578 5.41 -14.68 15.33
N ASP A 579 5.70 -14.83 16.62
CA ASP A 579 4.91 -15.62 17.55
C ASP A 579 3.54 -14.96 17.86
N ALA A 580 3.47 -13.63 17.89
CA ALA A 580 2.22 -12.87 17.97
C ALA A 580 1.40 -13.01 16.67
N ARG A 581 2.03 -12.90 15.49
CA ARG A 581 1.36 -13.09 14.18
C ARG A 581 0.80 -14.50 13.98
N LYS A 582 1.40 -15.51 14.62
CA LYS A 582 0.95 -16.91 14.56
C LYS A 582 -0.21 -17.24 15.50
N LEU A 583 -0.65 -16.31 16.35
CA LEU A 583 -1.84 -16.52 17.18
C LEU A 583 -3.08 -16.60 16.30
N THR A 584 -3.92 -17.58 16.59
CA THR A 584 -5.24 -17.73 15.98
C THR A 584 -6.32 -17.38 17.00
N PHE A 585 -7.39 -16.75 16.53
CA PHE A 585 -8.52 -16.36 17.36
C PHE A 585 -9.77 -17.03 16.85
N GLN A 586 -10.60 -17.52 17.76
CA GLN A 586 -11.84 -18.21 17.44
C GLN A 586 -12.86 -18.00 18.55
N PHE A 587 -14.14 -17.98 18.18
CA PHE A 587 -15.24 -18.02 19.12
C PHE A 587 -15.37 -19.42 19.71
N ILE A 588 -15.24 -19.54 21.03
CA ILE A 588 -15.40 -20.79 21.77
C ILE A 588 -16.72 -20.73 22.54
N ARG A 589 -17.51 -21.81 22.48
CA ARG A 589 -18.81 -21.86 23.17
C ARG A 589 -18.61 -21.74 24.67
N TYR A 590 -19.37 -20.87 25.32
CA TYR A 590 -19.09 -20.40 26.67
C TYR A 590 -19.21 -21.51 27.73
N ASP A 591 -20.05 -22.53 27.47
CA ASP A 591 -20.18 -23.70 28.35
C ASP A 591 -18.92 -24.58 28.44
N GLN A 592 -17.91 -24.32 27.59
CA GLN A 592 -16.57 -24.91 27.70
C GLN A 592 -15.69 -24.18 28.73
N TYR A 593 -16.02 -22.94 29.08
CA TYR A 593 -15.36 -22.16 30.12
C TYR A 593 -16.11 -22.23 31.45
N ASP A 594 -17.43 -22.13 31.41
CA ASP A 594 -18.30 -22.20 32.58
C ASP A 594 -19.37 -23.29 32.40
N SER A 595 -19.23 -24.38 33.15
CA SER A 595 -20.15 -25.52 33.09
C SER A 595 -21.49 -25.29 33.80
N ALA A 596 -21.78 -24.07 34.27
CA ALA A 596 -23.06 -23.75 34.90
C ALA A 596 -24.22 -24.14 33.98
N GLN A 597 -25.22 -24.81 34.56
CA GLN A 597 -26.32 -25.41 33.81
C GLN A 597 -27.09 -24.39 32.94
N GLN A 598 -27.08 -23.11 33.30
CA GLN A 598 -27.72 -22.04 32.55
C GLN A 598 -27.07 -21.75 31.19
N PHE A 599 -25.78 -22.06 30.99
CA PHE A 599 -25.07 -21.80 29.74
C PHE A 599 -24.97 -23.03 28.83
N LYS A 600 -25.27 -24.21 29.38
CA LYS A 600 -25.08 -25.49 28.69
C LYS A 600 -25.89 -25.57 27.40
N GLY A 601 -25.21 -25.74 26.28
CA GLY A 601 -25.82 -25.87 24.95
C GLY A 601 -26.45 -24.58 24.40
N LEU A 602 -26.18 -23.42 25.01
CA LEU A 602 -26.57 -22.14 24.41
C LEU A 602 -25.64 -21.79 23.25
N GLU A 603 -26.21 -21.10 22.26
CA GLU A 603 -25.48 -20.44 21.18
C GLU A 603 -24.81 -19.16 21.70
N PHE A 604 -23.99 -19.30 22.74
CA PHE A 604 -23.27 -18.24 23.42
C PHE A 604 -21.77 -18.52 23.40
N TYR A 605 -20.99 -17.57 22.90
CA TYR A 605 -19.58 -17.77 22.58
C TYR A 605 -18.73 -16.60 23.05
N ASN A 606 -17.45 -16.87 23.29
CA ASN A 606 -16.46 -15.90 23.71
C ASN A 606 -15.16 -16.07 22.92
N MET A 607 -14.52 -14.94 22.62
CA MET A 607 -13.19 -14.85 22.03
C MET A 607 -12.35 -13.91 22.88
N LYS A 608 -11.35 -14.47 23.56
CA LYS A 608 -10.39 -13.75 24.42
C LYS A 608 -9.16 -13.36 23.62
N GLY A 609 -8.40 -12.38 24.11
CA GLY A 609 -7.00 -12.26 23.66
C GLY A 609 -6.39 -10.88 23.53
N PHE A 610 -6.91 -9.81 24.12
CA PHE A 610 -6.33 -8.47 23.87
C PHE A 610 -6.15 -7.69 25.17
N ARG A 611 -4.90 -7.47 25.58
CA ARG A 611 -4.53 -6.67 26.76
C ARG A 611 -3.87 -5.38 26.32
N ILE A 612 -4.28 -4.25 26.87
CA ILE A 612 -3.69 -2.95 26.57
C ILE A 612 -3.15 -2.34 27.86
N LYS A 613 -1.85 -2.02 27.87
CA LYS A 613 -1.12 -1.44 29.00
C LYS A 613 -0.34 -0.21 28.59
N PHE A 614 -0.13 0.71 29.54
CA PHE A 614 0.80 1.81 29.32
C PHE A 614 2.24 1.31 29.38
N ALA A 615 3.04 1.69 28.38
CA ALA A 615 4.43 1.28 28.23
C ALA A 615 5.36 1.88 29.31
N ASP A 616 4.96 3.01 29.93
CA ASP A 616 5.80 3.71 30.90
C ASP A 616 5.83 3.04 32.29
N ASN A 617 4.77 2.32 32.67
CA ASN A 617 4.66 1.71 34.01
C ASN A 617 3.95 0.35 34.05
N ASP A 618 3.62 -0.25 32.89
CA ASP A 618 2.84 -1.49 32.77
C ASP A 618 1.46 -1.46 33.46
N GLU A 619 0.91 -0.26 33.72
CA GLU A 619 -0.44 -0.07 34.23
C GLU A 619 -1.47 -0.56 33.20
N GLN A 620 -2.41 -1.40 33.65
CA GLN A 620 -3.50 -1.87 32.81
C GLN A 620 -4.40 -0.69 32.44
N LEU A 621 -4.56 -0.45 31.14
CA LEU A 621 -5.57 0.48 30.64
C LEU A 621 -6.90 -0.26 30.50
N CYS A 622 -6.95 -1.27 29.65
CA CYS A 622 -8.13 -2.12 29.49
C CYS A 622 -7.78 -3.53 29.02
N TYR A 623 -8.64 -4.48 29.36
CA TYR A 623 -8.70 -5.78 28.70
C TYR A 623 -9.86 -5.78 27.71
N MET A 624 -9.63 -6.33 26.52
CA MET A 624 -10.61 -6.40 25.46
C MET A 624 -10.84 -7.86 25.08
N GLN A 625 -12.11 -8.23 24.98
CA GLN A 625 -12.56 -9.54 24.53
C GLN A 625 -13.88 -9.39 23.76
N MET A 626 -14.23 -10.41 22.99
CA MET A 626 -15.44 -10.40 22.16
C MET A 626 -16.36 -11.55 22.51
N TRP A 627 -17.63 -11.34 22.22
CA TRP A 627 -18.69 -12.28 22.53
C TRP A 627 -19.66 -12.36 21.38
N ALA A 628 -20.32 -13.51 21.29
CA ALA A 628 -21.40 -13.69 20.34
C ALA A 628 -22.56 -14.46 20.96
N ALA A 629 -23.78 -14.05 20.62
CA ALA A 629 -25.01 -14.65 21.14
C ALA A 629 -26.00 -14.84 19.99
N GLY A 630 -26.46 -16.07 19.79
CA GLY A 630 -27.53 -16.39 18.85
C GLY A 630 -28.87 -15.84 19.30
N GLN A 631 -29.88 -15.93 18.43
CA GLN A 631 -31.19 -15.34 18.69
C GLN A 631 -31.80 -15.77 20.04
N GLY A 632 -32.29 -14.79 20.81
CA GLY A 632 -32.95 -15.01 22.10
C GLY A 632 -32.03 -15.44 23.25
N VAL A 633 -30.73 -15.64 23.02
CA VAL A 633 -29.78 -16.05 24.05
C VAL A 633 -29.64 -14.97 25.13
N ASN A 634 -29.69 -15.40 26.38
CA ASN A 634 -29.37 -14.62 27.57
C ASN A 634 -27.91 -14.91 27.97
N ALA A 635 -27.05 -13.89 27.96
CA ALA A 635 -25.62 -14.01 28.29
C ALA A 635 -25.33 -14.24 29.79
N GLY A 636 -26.37 -14.31 30.63
CA GLY A 636 -26.28 -14.52 32.06
C GLY A 636 -26.39 -13.21 32.84
N VAL A 637 -27.25 -13.18 33.86
CA VAL A 637 -27.43 -12.01 34.73
C VAL A 637 -26.32 -11.98 35.79
N HIS A 638 -25.60 -10.88 35.87
CA HIS A 638 -24.46 -10.69 36.77
C HIS A 638 -24.30 -9.21 37.20
N ASN A 639 -23.39 -8.95 38.14
CA ASN A 639 -23.17 -7.60 38.71
C ASN A 639 -21.71 -7.32 39.11
N HIS A 640 -20.76 -8.10 38.57
CA HIS A 640 -19.32 -7.95 38.80
C HIS A 640 -18.89 -7.85 40.27
N ALA A 641 -19.61 -8.51 41.20
CA ALA A 641 -19.26 -8.50 42.62
C ALA A 641 -17.88 -9.13 42.95
N LYS A 642 -17.15 -9.63 41.95
CA LYS A 642 -15.81 -10.21 42.09
C LYS A 642 -14.77 -9.56 41.16
N ASP A 643 -15.17 -8.54 40.38
CA ASP A 643 -14.35 -7.94 39.34
C ASP A 643 -14.05 -6.46 39.64
N PHE A 644 -12.88 -6.00 39.20
CA PHE A 644 -12.31 -4.69 39.55
C PHE A 644 -12.32 -3.68 38.39
N PHE A 645 -13.06 -3.96 37.33
CA PHE A 645 -13.07 -3.17 36.10
C PHE A 645 -14.38 -2.38 35.89
N CYS A 646 -14.30 -1.40 35.02
CA CYS A 646 -15.45 -0.72 34.44
C CYS A 646 -15.61 -1.18 32.98
N GLU A 647 -16.64 -1.95 32.69
CA GLU A 647 -16.93 -2.44 31.35
C GLU A 647 -17.86 -1.55 30.51
N THR A 648 -17.51 -1.36 29.25
CA THR A 648 -18.40 -0.84 28.22
C THR A 648 -18.43 -1.78 27.02
N HIS A 649 -19.56 -1.82 26.33
CA HIS A 649 -19.74 -2.68 25.17
C HIS A 649 -19.73 -1.90 23.88
N VAL A 650 -19.15 -2.47 22.82
CA VAL A 650 -19.32 -2.05 21.42
C VAL A 650 -19.99 -3.18 20.68
N CYS A 651 -21.17 -2.95 20.12
CA CYS A 651 -21.79 -3.91 19.22
C CYS A 651 -21.16 -3.76 17.84
N LEU A 652 -20.54 -4.82 17.30
CA LEU A 652 -20.09 -4.85 15.91
C LEU A 652 -21.25 -5.18 15.00
N ILE A 653 -22.01 -6.22 15.38
CA ILE A 653 -23.10 -6.77 14.58
C ILE A 653 -24.26 -7.05 15.52
N ASN A 654 -25.42 -6.47 15.26
CA ASN A 654 -26.67 -6.78 15.96
C ASN A 654 -27.54 -7.66 15.06
N GLY A 655 -27.55 -8.97 15.29
CA GLY A 655 -28.08 -9.96 14.34
C GLY A 655 -29.58 -9.85 14.09
N SER A 656 -30.32 -9.28 15.05
CA SER A 656 -31.77 -9.05 14.98
C SER A 656 -32.14 -7.57 14.91
N GLY A 657 -31.17 -6.66 15.09
CA GLY A 657 -31.42 -5.24 15.33
C GLY A 657 -32.08 -4.92 16.68
N GLN A 658 -32.29 -5.91 17.55
CA GLN A 658 -32.98 -5.79 18.84
C GLN A 658 -32.15 -6.29 20.03
N GLY A 659 -30.91 -6.74 19.79
CA GLY A 659 -29.98 -7.13 20.85
C GLY A 659 -29.47 -5.94 21.65
N GLY A 660 -29.09 -6.17 22.90
CA GLY A 660 -28.47 -5.13 23.73
C GLY A 660 -28.41 -5.47 25.22
N ILE A 661 -28.22 -4.46 26.04
CA ILE A 661 -28.07 -4.63 27.49
C ILE A 661 -29.42 -4.51 28.20
N HIS A 662 -29.72 -5.50 29.03
CA HIS A 662 -30.84 -5.47 29.97
C HIS A 662 -30.29 -5.28 31.38
N TYR A 663 -30.84 -4.34 32.16
CA TYR A 663 -30.35 -4.03 33.51
C TYR A 663 -31.48 -3.66 34.50
N LEU A 664 -31.26 -3.91 35.79
CA LEU A 664 -32.13 -3.42 36.87
C LEU A 664 -31.82 -1.95 37.18
N ASN A 665 -32.84 -1.16 37.53
CA ASN A 665 -32.68 0.29 37.71
C ASN A 665 -31.88 0.68 38.96
N ASP A 666 -31.98 -0.09 40.04
CA ASP A 666 -31.30 0.15 41.30
C ASP A 666 -30.26 -0.96 41.57
N SER A 667 -29.00 -0.56 41.81
CA SER A 667 -27.91 -1.48 42.11
C SER A 667 -28.07 -2.23 43.44
N LYS A 668 -29.03 -1.83 44.28
CA LYS A 668 -29.37 -2.49 45.55
C LYS A 668 -30.47 -3.53 45.42
N GLU A 669 -31.13 -3.65 44.26
CA GLU A 669 -32.12 -4.69 44.05
C GLU A 669 -31.45 -6.07 44.07
N ASP A 670 -32.00 -6.98 44.87
CA ASP A 670 -31.58 -8.38 44.86
C ASP A 670 -32.14 -9.07 43.61
N TYR A 671 -31.28 -9.83 42.95
CA TYR A 671 -31.67 -10.70 41.84
C TYR A 671 -31.72 -12.15 42.33
N ASP A 672 -32.87 -12.76 42.13
CA ASP A 672 -33.05 -14.20 42.26
C ASP A 672 -33.50 -14.76 40.90
N PRO A 673 -32.71 -15.63 40.25
CA PRO A 673 -33.03 -16.20 38.95
C PRO A 673 -34.32 -17.02 38.93
N LEU A 674 -34.83 -17.45 40.10
CA LEU A 674 -36.09 -18.21 40.20
C LEU A 674 -37.33 -17.32 40.28
N THR A 675 -37.18 -16.08 40.76
CA THR A 675 -38.33 -15.23 41.12
C THR A 675 -38.33 -13.87 40.42
N THR A 676 -37.22 -13.44 39.84
CA THR A 676 -37.10 -12.14 39.15
C THR A 676 -37.52 -12.30 37.67
N PRO A 677 -38.67 -11.74 37.25
CA PRO A 677 -39.12 -11.89 35.86
C PRO A 677 -38.37 -10.94 34.92
N ASP A 678 -38.16 -11.37 33.67
CA ASP A 678 -37.47 -10.55 32.64
C ASP A 678 -38.11 -9.18 32.38
N SER A 679 -39.39 -8.98 32.76
CA SER A 679 -40.11 -7.71 32.63
C SER A 679 -39.63 -6.60 33.55
N VAL A 680 -38.85 -6.89 34.60
CA VAL A 680 -38.30 -5.85 35.49
C VAL A 680 -37.03 -5.20 34.95
N PHE A 681 -36.39 -5.81 33.94
CA PHE A 681 -35.20 -5.24 33.33
C PHE A 681 -35.57 -4.11 32.37
N GLU A 682 -34.90 -2.98 32.53
CA GLU A 682 -34.84 -1.96 31.49
C GLU A 682 -34.06 -2.49 30.29
N LYS A 683 -34.49 -2.10 29.09
CA LYS A 683 -33.91 -2.59 27.84
C LYS A 683 -33.21 -1.46 27.11
N LEU A 684 -31.90 -1.61 26.92
CA LEU A 684 -31.07 -0.72 26.11
C LEU A 684 -30.59 -1.48 24.87
N ILE A 685 -31.26 -1.26 23.73
CA ILE A 685 -30.80 -1.78 22.44
C ILE A 685 -29.47 -1.11 22.08
N VAL A 686 -28.50 -1.91 21.63
CA VAL A 686 -27.19 -1.43 21.17
C VAL A 686 -27.02 -1.81 19.70
N PRO A 687 -27.36 -0.93 18.75
CA PRO A 687 -27.25 -1.23 17.32
C PRO A 687 -25.82 -1.58 16.87
N SER A 688 -25.67 -2.17 15.68
CA SER A 688 -24.35 -2.35 15.06
C SER A 688 -23.58 -1.03 14.99
N PHE A 689 -22.30 -1.07 15.33
CA PHE A 689 -21.40 0.07 15.49
C PHE A 689 -21.83 1.11 16.54
N TYR A 690 -22.51 0.69 17.61
CA TYR A 690 -22.80 1.56 18.74
C TYR A 690 -22.03 1.09 19.98
N GLU A 691 -21.60 2.06 20.80
CA GLU A 691 -21.11 1.80 22.16
C GLU A 691 -22.20 2.07 23.20
N GLN A 692 -22.20 1.28 24.27
CA GLN A 692 -23.01 1.52 25.46
C GLN A 692 -22.22 2.32 26.50
N GLY A 693 -22.86 3.37 27.04
CA GLY A 693 -22.33 4.17 28.14
C GLY A 693 -22.51 3.49 29.51
N PRO A 694 -21.82 3.97 30.57
CA PRO A 694 -21.71 3.30 31.86
C PRO A 694 -23.02 2.77 32.45
N LEU A 695 -22.98 1.56 33.00
CA LEU A 695 -24.07 0.97 33.79
C LEU A 695 -23.78 0.96 35.30
N TRP A 696 -22.51 1.01 35.68
CA TRP A 696 -22.12 1.05 37.08
C TRP A 696 -22.56 2.36 37.75
N GLU A 697 -22.67 2.32 39.06
CA GLU A 697 -22.99 3.48 39.86
C GLU A 697 -21.84 4.49 39.85
N ILE A 698 -22.18 5.76 39.67
CA ILE A 698 -21.23 6.86 39.54
C ILE A 698 -21.49 7.87 40.67
N ASP A 699 -20.43 8.32 41.33
CA ASP A 699 -20.52 9.31 42.40
C ASP A 699 -20.66 10.75 41.87
N ALA A 700 -20.83 11.70 42.79
CA ALA A 700 -20.97 13.12 42.45
C ALA A 700 -19.67 13.75 41.89
N GLN A 701 -18.56 13.02 41.88
CA GLN A 701 -17.27 13.39 41.29
C GLN A 701 -17.02 12.63 39.97
N ASN A 702 -18.06 12.03 39.39
CA ASN A 702 -18.00 11.28 38.15
C ASN A 702 -17.10 10.03 38.23
N LYS A 703 -16.84 9.49 39.43
CA LYS A 703 -16.03 8.28 39.61
C LYS A 703 -16.89 7.03 39.83
N PRO A 704 -16.38 5.82 39.51
CA PRO A 704 -17.08 4.58 39.82
C PRO A 704 -17.24 4.43 41.34
N VAL A 705 -18.45 4.10 41.78
CA VAL A 705 -18.70 3.72 43.17
C VAL A 705 -18.13 2.33 43.42
N LEU A 706 -17.34 2.18 44.49
CA LEU A 706 -16.68 0.93 44.86
C LEU A 706 -17.36 0.30 46.08
N ARG A 707 -17.42 -1.04 46.11
CA ARG A 707 -17.73 -1.83 47.30
C ARG A 707 -16.54 -1.79 48.29
N ASN A 708 -16.76 -2.28 49.50
CA ASN A 708 -15.71 -2.34 50.54
C ASN A 708 -14.48 -3.17 50.13
N ASP A 709 -14.64 -4.11 49.21
CA ASP A 709 -13.56 -4.93 48.65
C ASP A 709 -12.92 -4.32 47.41
N SER A 710 -13.25 -3.07 47.05
CA SER A 710 -12.79 -2.33 45.86
C SER A 710 -13.35 -2.81 44.52
N THR A 711 -14.35 -3.70 44.49
CA THR A 711 -15.08 -4.04 43.26
C THR A 711 -16.05 -2.93 42.87
N VAL A 712 -16.30 -2.74 41.57
CA VAL A 712 -17.17 -1.68 41.06
C VAL A 712 -18.64 -2.06 41.28
N VAL A 713 -19.46 -1.13 41.77
CA VAL A 713 -20.90 -1.36 42.02
C VAL A 713 -21.67 -1.30 40.71
N TYR A 714 -22.23 -2.44 40.31
CA TYR A 714 -23.13 -2.58 39.17
C TYR A 714 -24.53 -2.99 39.63
N PRO A 715 -25.59 -2.54 38.92
CA PRO A 715 -26.86 -3.25 38.96
C PRO A 715 -26.73 -4.63 38.30
N TRP A 716 -27.68 -5.52 38.60
CA TRP A 716 -27.77 -6.76 37.87
C TRP A 716 -28.11 -6.50 36.41
N HIS A 717 -27.32 -7.05 35.50
CA HIS A 717 -27.44 -6.81 34.07
C HIS A 717 -27.00 -8.03 33.26
N LYS A 718 -27.33 -8.01 31.97
CA LYS A 718 -26.99 -9.04 30.97
C LYS A 718 -26.98 -8.44 29.57
N TRP A 719 -26.20 -9.04 28.65
CA TRP A 719 -26.55 -8.95 27.22
C TRP A 719 -27.71 -9.90 26.93
N GLN A 720 -28.72 -9.40 26.23
CA GLN A 720 -29.85 -10.18 25.75
C GLN A 720 -29.93 -10.06 24.23
N ALA A 721 -29.75 -11.18 23.55
CA ALA A 721 -29.94 -11.22 22.11
C ALA A 721 -31.43 -11.10 21.76
N GLY A 722 -31.72 -10.31 20.74
CA GLY A 722 -33.08 -10.16 20.21
C GLY A 722 -33.55 -11.39 19.44
N ILE A 723 -34.81 -11.37 19.03
CA ILE A 723 -35.42 -12.43 18.22
C ILE A 723 -36.00 -11.79 16.96
N ASP A 724 -35.52 -12.23 15.80
CA ASP A 724 -36.09 -11.95 14.50
C ASP A 724 -36.58 -13.26 13.86
N ARG A 725 -37.89 -13.47 13.92
CA ARG A 725 -38.54 -14.70 13.45
C ARG A 725 -38.49 -14.88 11.93
N SER A 726 -38.00 -13.89 11.18
CA SER A 726 -37.78 -14.03 9.74
C SER A 726 -36.56 -14.90 9.41
N PHE A 727 -35.72 -15.24 10.39
CA PHE A 727 -34.47 -15.98 10.18
C PHE A 727 -34.34 -17.17 11.12
N ASN A 728 -33.66 -18.22 10.65
CA ASN A 728 -33.39 -19.40 11.46
C ASN A 728 -32.35 -19.10 12.56
N GLN A 729 -31.32 -18.33 12.23
CA GLN A 729 -30.30 -17.89 13.17
C GLN A 729 -29.74 -16.54 12.73
N SER A 730 -29.36 -15.75 13.72
CA SER A 730 -28.54 -14.55 13.56
C SER A 730 -27.80 -14.29 14.88
N TYR A 731 -26.52 -13.94 14.79
CA TYR A 731 -25.71 -13.66 15.98
C TYR A 731 -25.56 -12.16 16.19
N ASP A 732 -25.73 -11.75 17.45
CA ASP A 732 -25.08 -10.54 17.93
C ASP A 732 -23.59 -10.82 18.11
N VAL A 733 -22.73 -9.88 17.71
CA VAL A 733 -21.28 -9.90 17.96
C VAL A 733 -20.90 -8.57 18.59
N TRP A 734 -20.30 -8.61 19.77
CA TRP A 734 -19.90 -7.40 20.48
C TRP A 734 -18.56 -7.56 21.18
N ILE A 735 -17.95 -6.43 21.48
CA ILE A 735 -16.68 -6.31 22.19
C ILE A 735 -16.96 -5.74 23.57
N VAL A 736 -16.32 -6.32 24.59
CA VAL A 736 -16.28 -5.79 25.95
C VAL A 736 -14.92 -5.11 26.15
N PHE A 737 -14.95 -3.87 26.63
CA PHE A 737 -13.78 -3.12 27.07
C PHE A 737 -13.80 -3.00 28.58
N GLU A 738 -12.98 -3.81 29.27
CA GLU A 738 -12.83 -3.83 30.72
C GLU A 738 -11.75 -2.82 31.15
N PHE A 739 -12.15 -1.58 31.40
CA PHE A 739 -11.23 -0.52 31.83
C PHE A 739 -10.83 -0.67 33.28
N ASN A 740 -9.58 -0.29 33.60
CA ASN A 740 -9.15 -0.15 34.98
C ASN A 740 -9.98 0.93 35.70
N SER A 741 -10.69 0.53 36.75
CA SER A 741 -11.62 1.41 37.49
C SER A 741 -10.97 2.68 38.06
N GLN A 742 -9.67 2.66 38.35
CA GLN A 742 -8.93 3.83 38.83
C GLN A 742 -8.75 4.91 37.76
N LEU A 743 -8.85 4.55 36.48
CA LEU A 743 -8.74 5.45 35.34
C LEU A 743 -10.13 5.89 34.81
N SER A 744 -11.21 5.28 35.29
CA SER A 744 -12.56 5.37 34.73
C SER A 744 -13.39 6.54 35.28
N THR A 745 -12.85 7.75 35.27
CA THR A 745 -13.62 8.96 35.66
C THR A 745 -14.38 9.51 34.45
N LEU A 746 -15.68 9.76 34.59
CA LEU A 746 -16.49 10.39 33.57
C LEU A 746 -16.05 11.86 33.34
N PRO A 747 -16.00 12.32 32.08
CA PRO A 747 -15.70 13.72 31.79
C PRO A 747 -16.75 14.64 32.45
N SER A 748 -16.30 15.79 32.97
CA SER A 748 -17.15 16.87 33.47
C SER A 748 -17.94 17.56 32.38
#